data_AF-A0A8R1XRY5-F1
#
_entry.id   AF-A0A8R1XRY5-F1
#
_cell.length_a   1.000
_cell.length_b   1.000
_cell.length_c   1.000
_cell.angle_alpha   90.00
_cell.angle_beta   90.00
_cell.angle_gamma   90.00
#
_symmetry.space_group_name_H-M   'P 1'
#
loop_
_entity.id
_entity.type
_entity.pdbx_description
1 polymer ?
#
loop_
_entity_poly.entity_id
_entity_poly.type
_entity_poly.pdbx_seq_one_letter_code
_entity_poly.pdbx_strand_id
1 'polypeptide(L)'
;MPGVHTFNDGSTVLQPIADMIGIEVDKINLISCQFISLPLAYLHYYMFTSTRISQTTRVTYPTILGLMFCYFCFGNAMKHLILLVGLSYAIMHFCPPRIVHKCIFVFAMGYLVFLHWYRWYVLTTYYLDVTGPMMILVQKITVLAFSLHDGRVKKNEELNNIQKKEALTSLPDILSFLSYMFHFQAVLVGPACFYTDYMVWIDGTAAIGKDGKIEKPWRAMLTKLLQAVVFMLLYVFLGDSFTPDIIIDKKYMNMNWIQWLFMLYIVMAFQRVPYYFAWTLADAIYNLSGFGFRGYNSNGEPQWDLVSNVKPWKFETALNLKETLEAWNCCTMYWLRRVAYDRAPKGYRILSTYLLSAVWHGFFLGYYVTFLTGALFTVSARTIRHCLRWRFQENEFLRRFYDLLTFIVTKITLSYAAYPFVMLHLGPGLLFYSSTYFCLHIIAFLALFVLPRLLPPQSNSVQKKSNHGLKKINLVVCQVISLMLAYLHYGIFSATNVSRTTRITFPAICGLMFCYFCYGNAMKHLVSLVGLSYAIMHSSPPEIVHKCVFLCSMCYLIFIHWYRWYILTIYSVDITGPMMILVQKVTVLAFSLHDGKVKKSDELNEIQKREALKSVPDILSFLSYMFHFQAVLTGPACFYTDYMAWIDGRAAIGKNGKIEKPWRAVLTKLLQAVVFMLLYVFFGDFFTPDIIIDKKYMNMNWIQWLFMLYIVMAFQRVPYYFAWTLADAIYNLSGFGFRGYNSDGEPQWDLVSNVKPWKVETALNFKETLEAWNCCSMYWLRRVAYDRAPKGYRTLSTYLLSAVWHGFFLGYYVTFLTGALFTVSARTIRHCLRWRFQRNEFLRRFYDLLTFIVTKITLSYAAYPFVMLHLGPGLYFYRHMYFCLHFVALIAIFLLPRISPPESKPIRIEYIGDMKKSL
;
A
#
# COMPACT_ATOMS: atom_id res chain seq x y z
N MET A 1 -1.94 26.60 -45.96
CA MET A 1 -2.35 25.25 -46.38
C MET A 1 -1.94 24.26 -45.28
N PRO A 2 -2.60 23.11 -45.10
CA PRO A 2 -2.07 22.03 -44.28
C PRO A 2 -0.89 21.38 -45.02
N GLY A 3 0.28 21.23 -44.38
CA GLY A 3 1.45 20.55 -44.97
C GLY A 3 2.73 20.72 -44.15
N VAL A 4 3.88 20.26 -44.67
CA VAL A 4 5.21 20.30 -44.00
C VAL A 4 5.58 21.71 -43.50
N HIS A 5 5.28 22.75 -44.29
CA HIS A 5 5.46 24.17 -43.95
C HIS A 5 4.67 24.63 -42.69
N THR A 6 3.73 23.83 -42.19
CA THR A 6 3.06 24.10 -40.91
C THR A 6 4.00 23.93 -39.73
N PHE A 7 5.00 23.06 -39.87
CA PHE A 7 5.93 22.67 -38.81
C PHE A 7 7.32 23.28 -39.00
N ASN A 8 7.79 23.37 -40.23
CA ASN A 8 9.08 23.93 -40.57
C ASN A 8 9.00 24.63 -41.94
N ASP A 9 9.22 25.94 -41.93
CA ASP A 9 9.33 26.83 -43.09
C ASP A 9 10.53 27.77 -42.89
N GLY A 10 11.61 27.24 -42.28
CA GLY A 10 12.79 28.01 -41.91
C GLY A 10 13.58 28.56 -43.10
N SER A 11 14.57 29.41 -42.79
CA SER A 11 15.46 30.00 -43.78
C SER A 11 16.25 28.94 -44.53
N THR A 12 16.27 29.02 -45.86
CA THR A 12 17.10 28.15 -46.74
C THR A 12 18.44 28.79 -47.12
N VAL A 13 18.77 29.96 -46.55
CA VAL A 13 20.00 30.71 -46.86
C VAL A 13 21.27 29.88 -46.62
N LEU A 14 21.25 29.00 -45.62
CA LEU A 14 22.39 28.14 -45.27
C LEU A 14 22.36 26.77 -45.95
N GLN A 15 21.43 26.52 -46.90
CA GLN A 15 21.35 25.24 -47.63
C GLN A 15 22.68 24.84 -48.29
N PRO A 16 23.44 25.74 -48.96
CA PRO A 16 24.72 25.34 -49.57
C PRO A 16 25.75 24.81 -48.56
N ILE A 17 25.73 25.34 -47.34
CA ILE A 17 26.60 24.88 -46.24
C ILE A 17 26.09 23.54 -45.71
N ALA A 18 24.78 23.39 -45.59
CA ALA A 18 24.12 22.16 -45.16
C ALA A 18 24.49 20.98 -46.09
N ASP A 19 24.39 21.20 -47.40
CA ASP A 19 24.73 20.22 -48.44
C ASP A 19 26.23 19.86 -48.44
N MET A 20 27.11 20.85 -48.18
CA MET A 20 28.55 20.63 -48.09
C MET A 20 28.96 19.76 -46.89
N ILE A 21 28.29 19.96 -45.74
CA ILE A 21 28.61 19.23 -44.49
C ILE A 21 27.85 17.89 -44.41
N GLY A 22 26.77 17.72 -45.18
CA GLY A 22 25.90 16.54 -45.11
C GLY A 22 24.96 16.56 -43.89
N ILE A 23 24.63 17.75 -43.38
CA ILE A 23 23.70 17.94 -42.25
C ILE A 23 22.47 18.69 -42.76
N GLU A 24 21.29 18.33 -42.27
CA GLU A 24 20.04 19.00 -42.64
C GLU A 24 20.04 20.51 -42.26
N VAL A 25 19.44 21.34 -43.11
CA VAL A 25 19.49 22.81 -43.00
C VAL A 25 18.86 23.35 -41.72
N ASP A 26 17.84 22.69 -41.17
CA ASP A 26 17.19 23.02 -39.91
C ASP A 26 18.14 22.88 -38.71
N LYS A 27 18.97 21.83 -38.69
CA LYS A 27 20.00 21.64 -37.66
C LYS A 27 21.08 22.71 -37.77
N ILE A 28 21.51 23.03 -38.99
CA ILE A 28 22.49 24.11 -39.22
C ILE A 28 21.92 25.45 -38.76
N ASN A 29 20.68 25.78 -39.11
CA ASN A 29 20.02 27.02 -38.67
C ASN A 29 19.99 27.13 -37.13
N LEU A 30 19.61 26.05 -36.44
CA LEU A 30 19.59 25.99 -34.98
C LEU A 30 20.98 26.25 -34.38
N ILE A 31 21.99 25.55 -34.90
CA ILE A 31 23.38 25.64 -34.42
C ILE A 31 23.94 27.04 -34.69
N SER A 32 23.69 27.61 -35.87
CA SER A 32 24.08 28.97 -36.22
C SER A 32 23.46 29.99 -35.25
N CYS A 33 22.16 29.89 -34.95
CA CYS A 33 21.53 30.75 -33.95
C CYS A 33 22.16 30.60 -32.55
N GLN A 34 22.51 29.38 -32.13
CA GLN A 34 23.19 29.16 -30.84
C GLN A 34 24.60 29.79 -30.81
N PHE A 35 25.39 29.64 -31.87
CA PHE A 35 26.70 30.29 -31.94
C PHE A 35 26.60 31.81 -32.01
N ILE A 36 25.66 32.37 -32.78
CA ILE A 36 25.37 33.81 -32.82
C ILE A 36 24.88 34.32 -31.44
N SER A 37 24.24 33.46 -30.65
CA SER A 37 23.82 33.82 -29.29
C SER A 37 24.99 34.09 -28.35
N LEU A 38 26.20 33.56 -28.60
CA LEU A 38 27.37 33.81 -27.76
C LEU A 38 27.82 35.29 -27.78
N PRO A 39 28.15 35.91 -28.94
CA PRO A 39 28.50 37.33 -28.97
C PRO A 39 27.34 38.23 -28.51
N LEU A 40 26.08 37.85 -28.80
CA LEU A 40 24.91 38.59 -28.31
C LEU A 40 24.75 38.51 -26.79
N ALA A 41 25.01 37.35 -26.19
CA ALA A 41 25.03 37.17 -24.74
C ALA A 41 26.14 37.99 -24.08
N TYR A 42 27.33 38.02 -24.69
CA TYR A 42 28.42 38.89 -24.22
C TYR A 42 28.06 40.37 -24.31
N LEU A 43 27.49 40.81 -25.43
CA LEU A 43 27.01 42.18 -25.61
C LEU A 43 25.96 42.53 -24.56
N HIS A 44 25.03 41.60 -24.29
CA HIS A 44 24.03 41.78 -23.25
C HIS A 44 24.67 41.94 -21.87
N TYR A 45 25.58 41.05 -21.48
CA TYR A 45 26.30 41.14 -20.21
C TYR A 45 27.09 42.46 -20.05
N TYR A 46 27.75 42.93 -21.11
CA TYR A 46 28.59 44.13 -21.06
C TYR A 46 27.79 45.45 -21.11
N MET A 47 26.73 45.50 -21.91
CA MET A 47 25.99 46.74 -22.17
C MET A 47 24.74 46.90 -21.29
N PHE A 48 24.07 45.81 -20.92
CA PHE A 48 22.72 45.83 -20.31
C PHE A 48 22.75 45.78 -18.77
N THR A 49 23.71 46.46 -18.16
CA THR A 49 23.73 46.69 -16.71
C THR A 49 22.57 47.59 -16.29
N SER A 50 21.98 47.34 -15.12
CA SER A 50 20.87 48.11 -14.54
C SER A 50 21.13 49.62 -14.44
N THR A 51 22.40 50.00 -14.36
CA THR A 51 22.85 51.40 -14.27
C THR A 51 22.93 52.11 -15.62
N ARG A 52 23.00 51.38 -16.74
CA ARG A 52 23.24 51.96 -18.08
C ARG A 52 22.00 51.95 -18.96
N ILE A 53 21.14 50.94 -18.80
CA ILE A 53 20.03 50.67 -19.72
C ILE A 53 18.72 50.53 -18.95
N SER A 54 17.66 51.14 -19.47
CA SER A 54 16.32 51.05 -18.88
C SER A 54 15.82 49.60 -18.83
N GLN A 55 14.98 49.29 -17.84
CA GLN A 55 14.35 47.97 -17.73
C GLN A 55 13.58 47.61 -19.02
N THR A 56 12.87 48.57 -19.62
CA THR A 56 12.14 48.40 -20.89
C THR A 56 13.04 47.90 -22.02
N THR A 57 14.25 48.46 -22.15
CA THR A 57 15.20 48.00 -23.18
C THR A 57 15.78 46.62 -22.84
N ARG A 58 16.00 46.34 -21.54
CA ARG A 58 16.46 45.01 -21.06
C ARG A 58 15.44 43.91 -21.33
N VAL A 59 14.15 44.19 -21.32
CA VAL A 59 13.11 43.21 -21.70
C VAL A 59 12.88 43.16 -23.20
N THR A 60 12.92 44.29 -23.90
CA THR A 60 12.62 44.38 -25.34
C THR A 60 13.69 43.70 -26.20
N TYR A 61 14.97 43.94 -25.89
CA TYR A 61 16.09 43.43 -26.70
C TYR A 61 16.12 41.88 -26.80
N PRO A 62 16.06 41.12 -25.69
CA PRO A 62 16.04 39.66 -25.79
C PRO A 62 14.81 39.11 -26.51
N THR A 63 13.67 39.81 -26.38
CA THR A 63 12.41 39.46 -27.05
C THR A 63 12.56 39.55 -28.56
N ILE A 64 13.04 40.70 -29.08
CA ILE A 64 13.19 40.92 -30.53
C ILE A 64 14.13 39.88 -31.13
N LEU A 65 15.28 39.64 -30.50
CA LEU A 65 16.25 38.66 -30.98
C LEU A 65 15.70 37.24 -30.99
N GLY A 66 14.98 36.83 -29.94
CA GLY A 66 14.42 35.47 -29.92
C GLY A 66 13.26 35.30 -30.90
N LEU A 67 12.46 36.35 -31.15
CA LEU A 67 11.47 36.35 -32.24
C LEU A 67 12.15 36.22 -33.62
N MET A 68 13.25 36.96 -33.85
CA MET A 68 14.05 36.84 -35.07
C MET A 68 14.63 35.43 -35.25
N PHE A 69 15.13 34.81 -34.17
CA PHE A 69 15.64 33.44 -34.22
C PHE A 69 14.56 32.41 -34.47
N CYS A 70 13.37 32.57 -33.88
CA CYS A 70 12.23 31.71 -34.18
C CYS A 70 11.82 31.80 -35.65
N TYR A 71 11.77 33.02 -36.20
CA TYR A 71 11.45 33.22 -37.61
C TYR A 71 12.55 32.66 -38.53
N PHE A 72 13.82 32.84 -38.19
CA PHE A 72 14.93 32.29 -38.97
C PHE A 72 14.91 30.75 -38.98
N CYS A 73 14.67 30.11 -37.83
CA CYS A 73 14.68 28.65 -37.72
C CYS A 73 13.40 28.00 -38.28
N PHE A 74 12.22 28.62 -38.11
CA PHE A 74 10.93 27.97 -38.36
C PHE A 74 10.00 28.73 -39.31
N GLY A 75 10.36 29.95 -39.72
CA GLY A 75 9.58 30.81 -40.61
C GLY A 75 8.14 31.01 -40.16
N ASN A 76 7.19 30.78 -41.08
CA ASN A 76 5.77 30.97 -40.83
C ASN A 76 5.20 30.03 -39.75
N ALA A 77 5.87 28.92 -39.43
CA ALA A 77 5.45 28.04 -38.34
C ALA A 77 5.48 28.75 -36.97
N MET A 78 6.28 29.82 -36.84
CA MET A 78 6.33 30.69 -35.65
C MET A 78 4.95 31.23 -35.23
N LYS A 79 3.99 31.33 -36.16
CA LYS A 79 2.59 31.70 -35.84
C LYS A 79 2.00 30.85 -34.73
N HIS A 80 2.36 29.57 -34.65
CA HIS A 80 1.90 28.68 -33.60
C HIS A 80 2.41 29.14 -32.23
N LEU A 81 3.69 29.51 -32.13
CA LEU A 81 4.31 30.02 -30.90
C LEU A 81 3.64 31.32 -30.44
N ILE A 82 3.44 32.27 -31.37
CA ILE A 82 2.77 33.55 -31.10
C ILE A 82 1.34 33.30 -30.60
N LEU A 83 0.61 32.40 -31.27
CA LEU A 83 -0.77 32.08 -30.89
C LEU A 83 -0.85 31.43 -29.51
N LEU A 84 0.04 30.48 -29.20
CA LEU A 84 0.10 29.84 -27.88
C LEU A 84 0.33 30.90 -26.79
N VAL A 85 1.32 31.77 -26.98
CA VAL A 85 1.69 32.79 -25.99
C VAL A 85 0.59 33.84 -25.84
N GLY A 86 0.07 34.38 -26.96
CA GLY A 86 -0.95 35.42 -26.96
C GLY A 86 -2.27 34.96 -26.34
N LEU A 87 -2.78 33.78 -26.74
CA LEU A 87 -4.00 33.22 -26.16
C LEU A 87 -3.79 32.82 -24.69
N SER A 88 -2.62 32.31 -24.31
CA SER A 88 -2.33 32.01 -22.90
C SER A 88 -2.34 33.28 -22.05
N TYR A 89 -1.80 34.40 -22.53
CA TYR A 89 -1.87 35.68 -21.82
C TYR A 89 -3.31 36.16 -21.67
N ALA A 90 -4.11 36.11 -22.75
CA ALA A 90 -5.52 36.47 -22.71
C ALA A 90 -6.28 35.60 -21.69
N ILE A 91 -6.08 34.28 -21.71
CA ILE A 91 -6.68 33.37 -20.73
C ILE A 91 -6.22 33.73 -19.31
N MET A 92 -4.93 33.99 -19.07
CA MET A 92 -4.45 34.40 -17.74
C MET A 92 -5.03 35.74 -17.25
N HIS A 93 -5.33 36.65 -18.18
CA HIS A 93 -5.93 37.94 -17.88
C HIS A 93 -7.41 37.84 -17.52
N PHE A 94 -8.20 37.08 -18.30
CA PHE A 94 -9.65 36.97 -18.11
C PHE A 94 -10.08 35.87 -17.14
N CYS A 95 -9.24 34.85 -16.90
CA CYS A 95 -9.62 33.70 -16.09
C CYS A 95 -9.48 33.99 -14.59
N PRO A 96 -10.48 33.62 -13.75
CA PRO A 96 -10.38 33.77 -12.31
C PRO A 96 -9.15 33.03 -11.72
N PRO A 97 -8.44 33.62 -10.74
CA PRO A 97 -7.22 33.04 -10.19
C PRO A 97 -7.38 31.61 -9.65
N ARG A 98 -8.58 31.24 -9.17
CA ARG A 98 -8.92 29.91 -8.64
C ARG A 98 -8.77 28.78 -9.66
N ILE A 99 -8.98 29.05 -10.94
CA ILE A 99 -8.99 28.03 -12.00
C ILE A 99 -7.97 28.29 -13.11
N VAL A 100 -7.30 29.45 -13.10
CA VAL A 100 -6.34 29.88 -14.15
C VAL A 100 -5.32 28.82 -14.51
N HIS A 101 -4.71 28.17 -13.52
CA HIS A 101 -3.73 27.11 -13.74
C HIS A 101 -4.29 25.89 -14.50
N LYS A 102 -5.55 25.53 -14.26
CA LYS A 102 -6.21 24.42 -14.95
C LYS A 102 -6.56 24.81 -16.38
N CYS A 103 -7.14 26.00 -16.57
CA CYS A 103 -7.50 26.51 -17.89
C CYS A 103 -6.26 26.61 -18.79
N ILE A 104 -5.18 27.19 -18.27
CA ILE A 104 -3.92 27.31 -19.00
C ILE A 104 -3.28 25.95 -19.26
N PHE A 105 -3.27 25.04 -18.28
CA PHE A 105 -2.73 23.71 -18.48
C PHE A 105 -3.49 22.95 -19.58
N VAL A 106 -4.83 22.96 -19.53
CA VAL A 106 -5.67 22.31 -20.55
C VAL A 106 -5.46 22.94 -21.93
N PHE A 107 -5.42 24.27 -22.01
CA PHE A 107 -5.19 24.97 -23.27
C PHE A 107 -3.79 24.70 -23.85
N ALA A 108 -2.74 24.97 -23.08
CA ALA A 108 -1.35 24.88 -23.55
C ALA A 108 -0.96 23.44 -23.86
N MET A 109 -1.32 22.49 -22.99
CA MET A 109 -1.09 21.07 -23.25
C MET A 109 -1.96 20.57 -24.40
N GLY A 110 -3.23 20.97 -24.45
CA GLY A 110 -4.14 20.59 -25.53
C GLY A 110 -3.68 21.06 -26.90
N TYR A 111 -3.13 22.28 -27.00
CA TYR A 111 -2.58 22.79 -28.25
C TYR A 111 -1.30 22.05 -28.65
N LEU A 112 -0.39 21.78 -27.71
CA LEU A 112 0.79 20.95 -27.96
C LEU A 112 0.41 19.54 -28.44
N VAL A 113 -0.57 18.91 -27.78
CA VAL A 113 -1.10 17.61 -28.16
C VAL A 113 -1.70 17.66 -29.56
N PHE A 114 -2.50 18.68 -29.90
CA PHE A 114 -3.03 18.87 -31.25
C PHE A 114 -1.92 18.95 -32.31
N LEU A 115 -0.85 19.71 -32.04
CA LEU A 115 0.29 19.79 -32.95
C LEU A 115 1.04 18.47 -33.06
N HIS A 116 1.24 17.74 -31.96
CA HIS A 116 1.86 16.42 -31.97
C HIS A 116 1.03 15.40 -32.75
N TRP A 117 -0.29 15.46 -32.64
CA TRP A 117 -1.19 14.61 -33.42
C TRP A 117 -1.08 14.94 -34.91
N TYR A 118 -1.13 16.22 -35.26
CA TYR A 118 -1.02 16.66 -36.64
C TYR A 118 0.35 16.33 -37.23
N ARG A 119 1.42 16.45 -36.42
CA ARG A 119 2.80 16.08 -36.76
C ARG A 119 2.91 14.60 -37.06
N TRP A 120 2.35 13.78 -36.18
CA TRP A 120 2.29 12.32 -36.32
C TRP A 120 1.49 11.89 -37.57
N TYR A 121 0.45 12.63 -37.95
CA TYR A 121 -0.37 12.34 -39.11
C TYR A 121 0.30 12.72 -40.45
N VAL A 122 1.02 13.84 -40.49
CA VAL A 122 1.56 14.41 -41.75
C VAL A 122 3.01 14.03 -42.01
N LEU A 123 3.85 13.92 -40.97
CA LEU A 123 5.29 13.78 -41.15
C LEU A 123 5.71 12.31 -41.19
N THR A 124 6.40 11.93 -42.26
CA THR A 124 7.01 10.61 -42.44
C THR A 124 8.47 10.55 -41.98
N THR A 125 9.14 11.70 -41.90
CA THR A 125 10.55 11.83 -41.52
C THR A 125 10.71 12.77 -40.33
N TYR A 126 11.80 12.59 -39.58
CA TYR A 126 12.15 13.45 -38.45
C TYR A 126 12.96 14.65 -38.93
N TYR A 127 12.52 15.85 -38.58
CA TYR A 127 13.30 17.09 -38.67
C TYR A 127 13.05 17.93 -37.40
N LEU A 128 13.92 18.89 -37.10
CA LEU A 128 13.69 19.86 -36.04
C LEU A 128 12.60 20.82 -36.48
N ASP A 129 11.51 20.84 -35.71
CA ASP A 129 10.33 21.63 -36.01
C ASP A 129 9.95 22.57 -34.86
N VAL A 130 8.91 23.37 -35.11
CA VAL A 130 8.36 24.31 -34.13
C VAL A 130 7.87 23.63 -32.83
N THR A 131 7.71 22.30 -32.80
CA THR A 131 7.26 21.60 -31.59
C THR A 131 8.31 21.62 -30.48
N GLY A 132 9.59 21.73 -30.80
CA GLY A 132 10.68 21.88 -29.81
C GLY A 132 10.51 23.15 -28.95
N PRO A 133 10.49 24.35 -29.54
CA PRO A 133 10.17 25.58 -28.82
C PRO A 133 8.80 25.55 -28.14
N MET A 134 7.78 24.95 -28.77
CA MET A 134 6.46 24.77 -28.14
C MET A 134 6.55 24.00 -26.83
N MET A 135 7.30 22.91 -26.82
CA MET A 135 7.50 22.09 -25.63
C MET A 135 8.09 22.91 -24.49
N ILE A 136 9.05 23.82 -24.77
CA ILE A 136 9.63 24.74 -23.77
C ILE A 136 8.62 25.82 -23.33
N LEU A 137 7.89 26.43 -24.27
CA LEU A 137 6.88 27.45 -23.95
C LEU A 137 5.75 26.89 -23.08
N VAL A 138 5.27 25.68 -23.35
CA VAL A 138 4.26 25.00 -22.52
C VAL A 138 4.76 24.84 -21.08
N GLN A 139 6.03 24.51 -20.87
CA GLN A 139 6.59 24.47 -19.51
C GLN A 139 6.52 25.84 -18.86
N LYS A 140 7.04 26.87 -19.53
CA LYS A 140 7.12 28.24 -18.98
C LYS A 140 5.75 28.83 -18.66
N ILE A 141 4.79 28.69 -19.58
CA ILE A 141 3.41 29.18 -19.45
C ILE A 141 2.67 28.45 -18.32
N THR A 142 2.76 27.12 -18.28
CA THR A 142 2.04 26.36 -17.25
C THR A 142 2.61 26.64 -15.87
N VAL A 143 3.94 26.65 -15.69
CA VAL A 143 4.53 27.04 -14.39
C VAL A 143 4.06 28.43 -13.98
N LEU A 144 4.09 29.41 -14.88
CA LEU A 144 3.66 30.77 -14.56
C LEU A 144 2.20 30.82 -14.08
N ALA A 145 1.29 30.12 -14.77
CA ALA A 145 -0.12 30.06 -14.37
C ALA A 145 -0.32 29.36 -13.02
N PHE A 146 0.49 28.34 -12.74
CA PHE A 146 0.50 27.64 -11.47
C PHE A 146 1.06 28.50 -10.32
N SER A 147 2.12 29.28 -10.58
CA SER A 147 2.67 30.29 -9.68
C SER A 147 1.67 31.40 -9.36
N LEU A 148 0.90 31.84 -10.36
CA LEU A 148 -0.16 32.83 -10.20
C LEU A 148 -1.32 32.31 -9.34
N HIS A 149 -1.73 31.06 -9.55
CA HIS A 149 -2.72 30.43 -8.69
C HIS A 149 -2.22 30.29 -7.25
N ASP A 150 -0.98 29.83 -7.07
CA ASP A 150 -0.43 29.61 -5.74
C ASP A 150 -0.29 30.93 -4.96
N GLY A 151 0.08 32.04 -5.62
CA GLY A 151 0.19 33.35 -4.97
C GLY A 151 -1.13 34.10 -4.74
N ARG A 152 -2.17 33.88 -5.56
CA ARG A 152 -3.47 34.58 -5.44
C ARG A 152 -4.54 33.83 -4.66
N VAL A 153 -4.40 32.52 -4.49
CA VAL A 153 -5.49 31.67 -3.97
C VAL A 153 -5.10 30.90 -2.73
N LYS A 154 -3.90 30.32 -2.72
CA LYS A 154 -3.45 29.49 -1.60
C LYS A 154 -2.89 30.35 -0.47
N LYS A 155 -3.06 29.87 0.75
CA LYS A 155 -2.43 30.48 1.92
C LYS A 155 -0.97 30.08 2.00
N ASN A 156 -0.14 30.94 2.58
CA ASN A 156 1.29 30.67 2.76
C ASN A 156 1.56 29.37 3.56
N GLU A 157 0.68 28.95 4.48
CA GLU A 157 0.89 27.70 5.23
C GLU A 157 0.73 26.44 4.36
N GLU A 158 -0.02 26.53 3.26
CA GLU A 158 -0.28 25.40 2.35
C GLU A 158 0.84 25.19 1.32
N LEU A 159 1.71 26.20 1.15
CA LEU A 159 2.76 26.22 0.15
C LEU A 159 4.08 25.65 0.69
N ASN A 160 4.76 24.86 -0.14
CA ASN A 160 6.14 24.47 0.14
C ASN A 160 7.11 25.64 -0.12
N ASN A 161 8.35 25.54 0.36
CA ASN A 161 9.34 26.62 0.25
C ASN A 161 9.61 27.08 -1.20
N ILE A 162 9.53 26.16 -2.17
CA ILE A 162 9.74 26.48 -3.59
C ILE A 162 8.53 27.24 -4.12
N GLN A 163 7.32 26.77 -3.81
CA GLN A 163 6.08 27.44 -4.19
C GLN A 163 5.98 28.85 -3.59
N LYS A 164 6.44 29.04 -2.34
CA LYS A 164 6.52 30.38 -1.73
C LYS A 164 7.43 31.32 -2.49
N LYS A 165 8.63 30.85 -2.86
CA LYS A 165 9.61 31.65 -3.63
C LYS A 165 9.06 32.09 -4.99
N GLU A 166 8.27 31.24 -5.63
CA GLU A 166 7.81 31.42 -7.01
C GLU A 166 6.36 31.90 -7.13
N ALA A 167 5.67 32.09 -6.01
CA ALA A 167 4.28 32.53 -5.97
C ALA A 167 4.17 33.96 -6.53
N LEU A 168 3.22 34.17 -7.44
CA LEU A 168 2.96 35.47 -8.05
C LEU A 168 1.64 36.05 -7.56
N THR A 169 1.69 37.27 -7.06
CA THR A 169 0.51 38.02 -6.58
C THR A 169 -0.21 38.74 -7.72
N SER A 170 0.52 39.13 -8.77
CA SER A 170 -0.02 39.79 -9.96
C SER A 170 0.39 39.08 -11.24
N LEU A 171 -0.42 39.25 -12.29
CA LEU A 171 -0.04 38.85 -13.64
C LEU A 171 1.08 39.78 -14.12
N PRO A 172 2.16 39.26 -14.71
CA PRO A 172 3.17 40.09 -15.37
C PRO A 172 2.55 41.00 -16.43
N ASP A 173 3.14 42.18 -16.65
CA ASP A 173 2.79 42.99 -17.80
C ASP A 173 3.14 42.26 -19.11
N ILE A 174 2.50 42.66 -20.20
CA ILE A 174 2.62 41.96 -21.48
C ILE A 174 4.07 41.96 -21.99
N LEU A 175 4.85 43.02 -21.74
CA LEU A 175 6.21 43.12 -22.25
C LEU A 175 7.16 42.21 -21.46
N SER A 176 7.08 42.20 -20.13
CA SER A 176 7.82 41.27 -19.28
C SER A 176 7.42 39.82 -19.55
N PHE A 177 6.13 39.56 -19.81
CA PHE A 177 5.64 38.24 -20.20
C PHE A 177 6.21 37.78 -21.55
N LEU A 178 6.14 38.63 -22.58
CA LEU A 178 6.68 38.32 -23.91
C LEU A 178 8.20 38.12 -23.85
N SER A 179 8.90 38.94 -23.07
CA SER A 179 10.33 38.81 -22.82
C SER A 179 10.66 37.48 -22.15
N TYR A 180 9.97 37.14 -21.07
CA TYR A 180 10.14 35.84 -20.43
C TYR A 180 9.84 34.69 -21.40
N MET A 181 8.89 34.80 -22.33
CA MET A 181 8.61 33.71 -23.27
C MET A 181 9.67 33.59 -24.38
N PHE A 182 10.03 34.71 -25.00
CA PHE A 182 10.80 34.76 -26.25
C PHE A 182 12.24 35.25 -26.09
N HIS A 183 12.81 35.31 -24.88
CA HIS A 183 14.23 35.66 -24.75
C HIS A 183 15.14 34.67 -25.51
N PHE A 184 16.07 35.20 -26.31
CA PHE A 184 16.89 34.41 -27.24
C PHE A 184 17.74 33.31 -26.58
N GLN A 185 18.08 33.44 -25.29
CA GLN A 185 18.94 32.47 -24.59
C GLN A 185 18.34 31.07 -24.47
N ALA A 186 17.00 30.93 -24.47
CA ALA A 186 16.35 29.63 -24.31
C ALA A 186 15.24 29.31 -25.29
N VAL A 187 14.79 30.27 -26.09
CA VAL A 187 13.60 30.10 -26.92
C VAL A 187 13.67 28.87 -27.85
N LEU A 188 14.87 28.50 -28.31
CA LEU A 188 15.06 27.39 -29.25
C LEU A 188 15.16 26.02 -28.57
N VAL A 189 16.05 25.84 -27.59
CA VAL A 189 16.36 24.50 -27.00
C VAL A 189 16.13 24.41 -25.48
N GLY A 190 15.67 25.49 -24.85
CA GLY A 190 15.77 25.65 -23.40
C GLY A 190 17.21 25.95 -22.96
N PRO A 191 17.60 25.66 -21.70
CA PRO A 191 16.75 25.21 -20.59
C PRO A 191 15.58 26.15 -20.27
N ALA A 192 14.48 25.61 -19.73
CA ALA A 192 13.39 26.44 -19.21
C ALA A 192 13.81 27.07 -17.86
N CYS A 193 13.81 28.39 -17.76
CA CYS A 193 13.99 29.12 -16.50
C CYS A 193 12.63 29.43 -15.83
N PHE A 194 12.66 29.89 -14.58
CA PHE A 194 11.46 30.34 -13.85
C PHE A 194 11.32 31.86 -13.93
N TYR A 195 10.08 32.34 -14.00
CA TYR A 195 9.80 33.77 -14.17
C TYR A 195 10.38 34.65 -13.06
N THR A 196 10.31 34.22 -11.80
CA THR A 196 10.85 35.02 -10.68
C THR A 196 12.37 35.18 -10.77
N ASP A 197 13.09 34.09 -11.08
CA ASP A 197 14.54 34.14 -11.31
C ASP A 197 14.88 35.00 -12.55
N TYR A 198 14.07 34.90 -13.61
CA TYR A 198 14.22 35.72 -14.81
C TYR A 198 14.07 37.22 -14.52
N MET A 199 13.07 37.61 -13.74
CA MET A 199 12.86 39.02 -13.39
C MET A 199 13.98 39.57 -12.49
N VAL A 200 14.48 38.77 -11.54
CA VAL A 200 15.66 39.15 -10.73
C VAL A 200 16.87 39.46 -11.62
N TRP A 201 17.05 38.72 -12.72
CA TRP A 201 18.09 38.98 -13.70
C TRP A 201 17.81 40.23 -14.55
N ILE A 202 16.59 40.39 -15.06
CA ILE A 202 16.17 41.60 -15.80
C ILE A 202 16.27 42.86 -14.97
N ASP A 203 15.97 42.80 -13.67
CA ASP A 203 16.07 43.93 -12.76
C ASP A 203 17.53 44.30 -12.47
N GLY A 204 18.46 43.37 -12.71
CA GLY A 204 19.89 43.54 -12.47
C GLY A 204 20.28 43.29 -11.01
N THR A 205 19.46 42.50 -10.29
CA THR A 205 19.75 42.05 -8.92
C THR A 205 20.29 40.62 -8.87
N ALA A 206 20.35 39.93 -10.01
CA ALA A 206 21.03 38.64 -10.15
C ALA A 206 22.56 38.77 -10.17
N ALA A 207 23.25 37.67 -9.89
CA ALA A 207 24.71 37.55 -9.99
C ALA A 207 25.52 38.54 -9.13
N ILE A 208 24.90 39.22 -8.16
CA ILE A 208 25.62 40.06 -7.19
C ILE A 208 26.46 39.14 -6.29
N GLY A 209 27.78 39.28 -6.38
CA GLY A 209 28.73 38.56 -5.56
C GLY A 209 28.94 39.19 -4.17
N LYS A 210 29.85 38.61 -3.39
CA LYS A 210 30.22 39.11 -2.05
C LYS A 210 30.69 40.56 -2.06
N ASP A 211 31.35 40.98 -3.14
CA ASP A 211 31.91 42.33 -3.29
C ASP A 211 30.87 43.36 -3.77
N GLY A 212 29.58 42.98 -3.86
CA GLY A 212 28.51 43.83 -4.40
C GLY A 212 28.57 44.02 -5.92
N LYS A 213 29.57 43.44 -6.59
CA LYS A 213 29.74 43.47 -8.04
C LYS A 213 29.16 42.22 -8.70
N ILE A 214 28.83 42.33 -9.98
CA ILE A 214 28.40 41.18 -10.78
C ILE A 214 29.55 40.18 -10.88
N GLU A 215 29.29 38.93 -10.49
CA GLU A 215 30.25 37.83 -10.58
C GLU A 215 30.67 37.55 -12.02
N LYS A 216 31.94 37.19 -12.21
CA LYS A 216 32.51 36.95 -13.55
C LYS A 216 32.20 35.52 -14.01
N PRO A 217 31.47 35.32 -15.13
CA PRO A 217 31.09 33.98 -15.59
C PRO A 217 32.19 33.23 -16.35
N TRP A 218 33.37 33.83 -16.58
CA TRP A 218 34.34 33.36 -17.58
C TRP A 218 34.76 31.90 -17.42
N ARG A 219 35.13 31.48 -16.21
CA ARG A 219 35.55 30.09 -15.97
C ARG A 219 34.43 29.10 -16.26
N ALA A 220 33.21 29.40 -15.78
CA ALA A 220 32.05 28.55 -15.98
C ALA A 220 31.66 28.47 -17.46
N MET A 221 31.59 29.62 -18.13
CA MET A 221 31.30 29.73 -19.56
C MET A 221 32.33 28.98 -20.41
N LEU A 222 33.63 29.21 -20.22
CA LEU A 222 34.69 28.53 -20.98
C LEU A 222 34.68 27.01 -20.77
N THR A 223 34.43 26.56 -19.53
CA THR A 223 34.32 25.12 -19.22
C THR A 223 33.15 24.48 -19.97
N LYS A 224 31.99 25.15 -19.99
CA LYS A 224 30.78 24.67 -20.69
C LYS A 224 30.95 24.72 -22.20
N LEU A 225 31.58 25.78 -22.72
CA LEU A 225 31.89 25.90 -24.15
C LEU A 225 32.85 24.79 -24.60
N LEU A 226 33.90 24.50 -23.83
CA LEU A 226 34.82 23.39 -24.11
C LEU A 226 34.09 22.03 -24.09
N GLN A 227 33.23 21.79 -23.10
CA GLN A 227 32.40 20.59 -23.05
C GLN A 227 31.50 20.46 -24.28
N ALA A 228 30.84 21.55 -24.69
CA ALA A 228 30.01 21.57 -25.90
C ALA A 228 30.83 21.24 -27.15
N VAL A 229 32.02 21.83 -27.32
CA VAL A 229 32.92 21.52 -28.44
C VAL A 229 33.32 20.03 -28.43
N VAL A 230 33.66 19.47 -27.27
CA VAL A 230 33.96 18.03 -27.16
C VAL A 230 32.78 17.16 -27.58
N PHE A 231 31.56 17.47 -27.11
CA PHE A 231 30.35 16.73 -27.52
C PHE A 231 30.04 16.88 -29.02
N MET A 232 30.28 18.08 -29.58
CA MET A 232 30.14 18.32 -31.01
C MET A 232 31.11 17.45 -31.83
N LEU A 233 32.40 17.43 -31.45
CA LEU A 233 33.41 16.60 -32.11
C LEU A 233 33.08 15.11 -31.98
N LEU A 234 32.65 14.67 -30.80
CA LEU A 234 32.20 13.29 -30.61
C LEU A 234 31.03 12.92 -31.53
N TYR A 235 30.06 13.82 -31.71
CA TYR A 235 28.95 13.60 -32.62
C TYR A 235 29.40 13.57 -34.09
N VAL A 236 30.23 14.52 -34.51
CA VAL A 236 30.72 14.60 -35.90
C VAL A 236 31.55 13.37 -36.28
N PHE A 237 32.43 12.88 -35.39
CA PHE A 237 33.31 11.76 -35.71
C PHE A 237 32.69 10.38 -35.47
N LEU A 238 31.71 10.26 -34.57
CA LEU A 238 31.18 8.95 -34.14
C LEU A 238 29.66 8.81 -34.27
N GLY A 239 28.93 9.87 -34.64
CA GLY A 239 27.47 9.88 -34.71
C GLY A 239 26.91 8.79 -35.65
N ASP A 240 27.50 8.66 -36.83
CA ASP A 240 27.05 7.69 -37.85
C ASP A 240 27.42 6.24 -37.50
N SER A 241 28.37 6.03 -36.58
CA SER A 241 28.84 4.70 -36.18
C SER A 241 27.89 3.99 -35.20
N PHE A 242 27.04 4.74 -34.49
CA PHE A 242 26.22 4.23 -33.39
C PHE A 242 24.74 4.56 -33.55
N THR A 243 24.16 4.16 -34.69
CA THR A 243 22.72 4.25 -34.92
C THR A 243 21.96 3.25 -34.06
N PRO A 244 20.75 3.59 -33.59
CA PRO A 244 20.00 2.74 -32.67
C PRO A 244 19.45 1.46 -33.33
N ASP A 245 19.29 1.45 -34.65
CA ASP A 245 18.81 0.29 -35.44
C ASP A 245 19.75 -0.92 -35.37
N ILE A 246 21.04 -0.67 -35.13
CA ILE A 246 22.08 -1.69 -34.99
C ILE A 246 21.72 -2.72 -33.91
N ILE A 247 21.02 -2.32 -32.84
CA ILE A 247 20.70 -3.20 -31.71
C ILE A 247 19.74 -4.34 -32.06
N ILE A 248 18.80 -4.07 -32.98
CA ILE A 248 17.82 -5.05 -33.46
C ILE A 248 18.24 -5.71 -34.77
N ASP A 249 19.37 -5.30 -35.35
CA ASP A 249 19.92 -5.99 -36.51
C ASP A 249 20.40 -7.40 -36.12
N LYS A 250 20.10 -8.38 -36.97
CA LYS A 250 20.42 -9.80 -36.78
C LYS A 250 21.92 -10.01 -36.51
N LYS A 251 22.78 -9.22 -37.15
CA LYS A 251 24.24 -9.28 -36.96
C LYS A 251 24.64 -9.08 -35.49
N TYR A 252 24.01 -8.11 -34.82
CA TYR A 252 24.34 -7.77 -33.44
C TYR A 252 23.54 -8.60 -32.45
N MET A 253 22.30 -8.97 -32.77
CA MET A 253 21.51 -9.88 -31.94
C MET A 253 22.15 -11.28 -31.80
N ASN A 254 22.97 -11.70 -32.76
CA ASN A 254 23.73 -12.96 -32.69
C ASN A 254 24.99 -12.88 -31.81
N MET A 255 25.35 -11.71 -31.29
CA MET A 255 26.47 -11.57 -30.36
C MET A 255 26.16 -12.26 -29.03
N ASN A 256 27.19 -12.56 -28.24
CA ASN A 256 26.94 -13.08 -26.90
C ASN A 256 26.18 -12.03 -26.06
N TRP A 257 25.36 -12.49 -25.12
CA TRP A 257 24.46 -11.62 -24.36
C TRP A 257 25.18 -10.47 -23.64
N ILE A 258 26.39 -10.70 -23.13
CA ILE A 258 27.18 -9.68 -22.41
C ILE A 258 27.70 -8.61 -23.39
N GLN A 259 28.23 -9.02 -24.54
CA GLN A 259 28.67 -8.14 -25.61
C GLN A 259 27.49 -7.33 -26.16
N TRP A 260 26.34 -7.97 -26.37
CA TRP A 260 25.14 -7.29 -26.83
C TRP A 260 24.64 -6.25 -25.81
N LEU A 261 24.63 -6.57 -24.51
CA LEU A 261 24.31 -5.60 -23.45
C LEU A 261 25.29 -4.42 -23.41
N PHE A 262 26.58 -4.68 -23.62
CA PHE A 262 27.58 -3.64 -23.70
C PHE A 262 27.36 -2.74 -24.93
N MET A 263 27.08 -3.33 -26.10
CA MET A 263 26.71 -2.59 -27.31
C MET A 263 25.45 -1.74 -27.12
N LEU A 264 24.41 -2.30 -26.48
CA LEU A 264 23.19 -1.56 -26.11
C LEU A 264 23.54 -0.34 -25.24
N TYR A 265 24.41 -0.49 -24.25
CA TYR A 265 24.83 0.64 -23.41
C TYR A 265 25.55 1.72 -24.23
N ILE A 266 26.53 1.34 -25.05
CA ILE A 266 27.31 2.27 -25.87
C ILE A 266 26.40 3.02 -26.86
N VAL A 267 25.58 2.30 -27.63
CA VAL A 267 24.66 2.92 -28.60
C VAL A 267 23.73 3.91 -27.91
N MET A 268 23.09 3.49 -26.80
CA MET A 268 22.19 4.38 -26.07
C MET A 268 22.91 5.56 -25.40
N ALA A 269 24.19 5.42 -25.07
CA ALA A 269 25.02 6.52 -24.60
C ALA A 269 25.30 7.55 -25.69
N PHE A 270 25.62 7.11 -26.90
CA PHE A 270 25.81 8.01 -28.03
C PHE A 270 24.55 8.79 -28.41
N GLN A 271 23.36 8.19 -28.29
CA GLN A 271 22.08 8.88 -28.53
C GLN A 271 21.85 10.10 -27.62
N ARG A 272 22.59 10.24 -26.50
CA ARG A 272 22.50 11.40 -25.61
C ARG A 272 23.43 12.54 -25.98
N VAL A 273 24.50 12.28 -26.74
CA VAL A 273 25.56 13.26 -27.06
C VAL A 273 25.02 14.52 -27.75
N PRO A 274 24.10 14.45 -28.74
CA PRO A 274 23.52 15.64 -29.35
C PRO A 274 22.81 16.56 -28.34
N TYR A 275 22.11 15.96 -27.37
CA TYR A 275 21.44 16.70 -26.29
C TYR A 275 22.45 17.31 -25.32
N TYR A 276 23.54 16.60 -25.01
CA TYR A 276 24.64 17.17 -24.21
C TYR A 276 25.25 18.37 -24.90
N PHE A 277 25.48 18.32 -26.20
CA PHE A 277 25.95 19.48 -26.96
C PHE A 277 24.97 20.66 -26.86
N ALA A 278 23.73 20.47 -27.33
CA ALA A 278 22.76 21.56 -27.44
C ALA A 278 22.43 22.21 -26.08
N TRP A 279 22.25 21.40 -25.03
CA TRP A 279 21.93 21.91 -23.70
C TRP A 279 23.14 22.51 -22.97
N THR A 280 24.36 21.99 -23.19
CA THR A 280 25.56 22.57 -22.57
C THR A 280 25.94 23.89 -23.24
N LEU A 281 25.74 24.01 -24.56
CA LEU A 281 25.92 25.28 -25.26
C LEU A 281 24.90 26.33 -24.80
N ALA A 282 23.64 25.96 -24.64
CA ALA A 282 22.61 26.85 -24.07
C ALA A 282 22.97 27.29 -22.64
N ASP A 283 23.46 26.38 -21.79
CA ASP A 283 23.96 26.70 -20.45
C ASP A 283 25.14 27.70 -20.52
N ALA A 284 26.06 27.54 -21.47
CA ALA A 284 27.14 28.51 -21.70
C ALA A 284 26.60 29.91 -22.07
N ILE A 285 25.58 30.00 -22.93
CA ILE A 285 24.92 31.26 -23.33
C ILE A 285 24.25 31.94 -22.12
N TYR A 286 23.57 31.17 -21.28
CA TYR A 286 22.97 31.64 -20.03
C TYR A 286 24.01 32.21 -19.06
N ASN A 287 25.11 31.48 -18.85
CA ASN A 287 26.19 31.91 -17.99
C ASN A 287 26.88 33.16 -18.53
N LEU A 288 27.14 33.19 -19.84
CA LEU A 288 27.72 34.34 -20.52
C LEU A 288 26.87 35.61 -20.37
N SER A 289 25.54 35.45 -20.34
CA SER A 289 24.59 36.55 -20.11
C SER A 289 24.51 37.03 -18.65
N GLY A 290 25.21 36.37 -17.72
CA GLY A 290 25.16 36.67 -16.29
C GLY A 290 23.93 36.10 -15.55
N PHE A 291 23.11 35.26 -16.20
CA PHE A 291 21.87 34.76 -15.59
C PHE A 291 22.06 33.44 -14.82
N GLY A 292 23.03 32.60 -15.18
CA GLY A 292 23.15 31.26 -14.57
C GLY A 292 23.67 31.20 -13.13
N PHE A 293 23.91 32.33 -12.46
CA PHE A 293 24.47 32.37 -11.11
C PHE A 293 23.45 32.01 -10.02
N ARG A 294 23.79 31.02 -9.19
CA ARG A 294 22.95 30.53 -8.09
C ARG A 294 23.39 31.03 -6.72
N GLY A 295 24.66 31.40 -6.56
CA GLY A 295 25.29 31.70 -5.27
C GLY A 295 26.65 31.02 -5.13
N TYR A 296 27.07 30.75 -3.90
CA TYR A 296 28.35 30.08 -3.61
C TYR A 296 28.14 28.70 -3.01
N ASN A 297 29.06 27.78 -3.31
CA ASN A 297 29.12 26.47 -2.65
C ASN A 297 29.67 26.59 -1.21
N SER A 298 29.72 25.47 -0.49
CA SER A 298 30.32 25.39 0.86
C SER A 298 31.79 25.82 0.91
N ASN A 299 32.50 25.75 -0.20
CA ASN A 299 33.91 26.12 -0.33
C ASN A 299 34.09 27.59 -0.72
N GLY A 300 32.99 28.34 -0.87
CA GLY A 300 33.01 29.75 -1.26
C GLY A 300 33.21 30.01 -2.75
N GLU A 301 33.16 28.99 -3.61
CA GLU A 301 33.30 29.14 -5.07
C GLU A 301 31.95 29.47 -5.72
N PRO A 302 31.94 30.33 -6.77
CA PRO A 302 30.71 30.72 -7.45
C PRO A 302 30.08 29.55 -8.23
N GLN A 303 28.79 29.30 -8.01
CA GLN A 303 28.00 28.27 -8.70
C GLN A 303 27.19 28.88 -9.83
N TRP A 304 27.48 28.42 -11.04
CA TRP A 304 26.81 28.79 -12.29
C TRP A 304 25.94 27.64 -12.82
N ASP A 305 25.02 27.17 -11.97
CA ASP A 305 24.11 26.05 -12.29
C ASP A 305 22.63 26.35 -12.02
N LEU A 306 22.25 27.64 -11.95
CA LEU A 306 20.86 28.07 -11.74
C LEU A 306 19.95 27.54 -12.85
N VAL A 307 20.43 27.63 -14.10
CA VAL A 307 19.68 27.25 -15.31
C VAL A 307 20.51 26.23 -16.11
N SER A 308 20.81 25.08 -15.51
CA SER A 308 21.47 23.96 -16.20
C SER A 308 20.48 22.83 -16.49
N ASN A 309 20.26 22.52 -17.78
CA ASN A 309 19.35 21.43 -18.13
C ASN A 309 19.96 20.03 -17.96
N VAL A 310 21.28 19.93 -17.95
CA VAL A 310 21.96 18.63 -17.87
C VAL A 310 23.26 18.71 -17.09
N LYS A 311 23.57 17.64 -16.37
CA LYS A 311 24.84 17.47 -15.66
C LYS A 311 25.50 16.18 -16.17
N PRO A 312 26.22 16.20 -17.30
CA PRO A 312 26.65 14.99 -18.00
C PRO A 312 27.42 14.02 -17.10
N TRP A 313 28.41 14.52 -16.34
CA TRP A 313 29.17 13.67 -15.42
C TRP A 313 28.32 13.03 -14.32
N LYS A 314 27.44 13.81 -13.68
CA LYS A 314 26.53 13.30 -12.63
C LYS A 314 25.56 12.29 -13.22
N PHE A 315 25.08 12.52 -14.43
CA PHE A 315 24.22 11.58 -15.13
C PHE A 315 24.96 10.27 -15.37
N GLU A 316 26.16 10.32 -15.97
CA GLU A 316 26.91 9.12 -16.34
C GLU A 316 27.45 8.35 -15.14
N THR A 317 27.68 8.99 -13.99
CA THR A 317 28.15 8.33 -12.75
C THR A 317 27.06 8.01 -11.73
N ALA A 318 25.78 8.34 -12.01
CA ALA A 318 24.68 8.10 -11.08
C ALA A 318 24.48 6.61 -10.73
N LEU A 319 24.25 6.33 -9.44
CA LEU A 319 24.09 4.97 -8.89
C LEU A 319 22.64 4.48 -8.87
N ASN A 320 21.68 5.37 -9.16
CA ASN A 320 20.26 5.01 -9.21
C ASN A 320 19.48 5.85 -10.21
N LEU A 321 18.31 5.33 -10.61
CA LEU A 321 17.42 5.99 -11.59
C LEU A 321 17.00 7.39 -11.14
N LYS A 322 16.76 7.61 -9.84
CA LYS A 322 16.38 8.93 -9.34
C LYS A 322 17.48 9.97 -9.58
N GLU A 323 18.71 9.66 -9.17
CA GLU A 323 19.87 10.54 -9.40
C GLU A 323 20.15 10.77 -10.89
N THR A 324 19.94 9.73 -11.70
CA THR A 324 20.07 9.78 -13.16
C THR A 324 19.07 10.79 -13.74
N LEU A 325 17.79 10.67 -13.39
CA LEU A 325 16.74 11.55 -13.88
C LEU A 325 16.88 12.97 -13.34
N GLU A 326 17.36 13.16 -12.11
CA GLU A 326 17.65 14.50 -11.55
C GLU A 326 18.82 15.21 -12.25
N ALA A 327 19.64 14.49 -13.02
CA ALA A 327 20.77 15.04 -13.78
C ALA A 327 20.48 15.21 -15.28
N TRP A 328 19.31 14.75 -15.75
CA TRP A 328 18.88 14.82 -17.14
C TRP A 328 17.63 15.66 -17.29
N ASN A 329 17.68 16.64 -18.20
CA ASN A 329 16.57 17.54 -18.47
C ASN A 329 16.01 18.15 -17.16
N CYS A 330 16.92 18.67 -16.32
CA CYS A 330 16.67 19.10 -14.95
C CYS A 330 15.52 20.11 -14.87
N CYS A 331 15.46 21.07 -15.79
CA CYS A 331 14.41 22.09 -15.80
C CYS A 331 13.04 21.48 -16.09
N THR A 332 12.97 20.48 -16.97
CA THR A 332 11.74 19.71 -17.20
C THR A 332 11.34 18.93 -15.95
N MET A 333 12.28 18.35 -15.22
CA MET A 333 11.99 17.70 -13.93
C MET A 333 11.47 18.69 -12.89
N TYR A 334 12.00 19.90 -12.88
CA TYR A 334 11.54 20.99 -12.02
C TYR A 334 10.11 21.43 -12.38
N TRP A 335 9.78 21.54 -13.67
CA TRP A 335 8.43 21.79 -14.16
C TRP A 335 7.46 20.67 -13.74
N LEU A 336 7.79 19.42 -14.09
CA LEU A 336 6.98 18.24 -13.76
C LEU A 336 6.70 18.15 -12.26
N ARG A 337 7.67 18.53 -11.42
CA ARG A 337 7.48 18.59 -9.98
C ARG A 337 6.41 19.59 -9.57
N ARG A 338 6.45 20.80 -10.12
CA ARG A 338 5.56 21.92 -9.81
C ARG A 338 4.14 21.72 -10.32
N VAL A 339 3.97 21.14 -11.50
CA VAL A 339 2.66 21.04 -12.16
C VAL A 339 1.97 19.69 -11.90
N ALA A 340 2.74 18.62 -11.68
CA ALA A 340 2.19 17.28 -11.46
C ALA A 340 2.56 16.69 -10.10
N TYR A 341 3.85 16.45 -9.82
CA TYR A 341 4.25 15.61 -8.68
C TYR A 341 3.74 16.12 -7.32
N ASP A 342 3.95 17.41 -7.03
CA ASP A 342 3.56 18.02 -5.76
C ASP A 342 2.04 18.26 -5.67
N ARG A 343 1.33 18.22 -6.81
CA ARG A 343 -0.13 18.44 -6.90
C ARG A 343 -0.94 17.15 -6.96
N ALA A 344 -0.32 16.04 -7.37
CA ALA A 344 -0.99 14.75 -7.48
C ALA A 344 -1.20 14.09 -6.10
N PRO A 345 -2.26 13.27 -5.95
CA PRO A 345 -2.49 12.48 -4.74
C PRO A 345 -1.29 11.55 -4.46
N LYS A 346 -0.91 11.38 -3.19
CA LYS A 346 0.33 10.68 -2.78
C LYS A 346 0.56 9.31 -3.45
N GLY A 347 -0.49 8.54 -3.72
CA GLY A 347 -0.40 7.22 -4.37
C GLY A 347 -0.12 7.26 -5.87
N TYR A 348 -0.47 8.35 -6.56
CA TYR A 348 -0.40 8.45 -8.02
C TYR A 348 0.71 9.38 -8.52
N ARG A 349 1.45 10.04 -7.62
CA ARG A 349 2.45 11.06 -7.97
C ARG A 349 3.42 10.62 -9.06
N ILE A 350 4.02 9.44 -8.89
CA ILE A 350 5.01 8.91 -9.85
C ILE A 350 4.35 8.66 -11.20
N LEU A 351 3.25 7.89 -11.23
CA LEU A 351 2.54 7.56 -12.46
C LEU A 351 2.05 8.81 -13.20
N SER A 352 1.43 9.76 -12.49
CA SER A 352 0.95 11.01 -13.07
C SER A 352 2.08 11.85 -13.64
N THR A 353 3.24 11.92 -12.97
CA THR A 353 4.42 12.65 -13.49
C THR A 353 4.97 12.02 -14.76
N TYR A 354 5.11 10.69 -14.80
CA TYR A 354 5.60 9.97 -15.98
C TYR A 354 4.60 10.04 -17.15
N LEU A 355 3.31 9.90 -16.88
CA LEU A 355 2.27 9.99 -17.90
C LEU A 355 2.21 11.41 -18.50
N LEU A 356 2.31 12.44 -17.65
CA LEU A 356 2.41 13.81 -18.13
C LEU A 356 3.64 14.01 -19.02
N SER A 357 4.78 13.43 -18.64
CA SER A 357 5.97 13.48 -19.47
C SER A 357 5.74 12.81 -20.82
N ALA A 358 5.06 11.65 -20.89
CA ALA A 358 4.72 10.99 -22.15
C ALA A 358 3.85 11.87 -23.07
N VAL A 359 2.77 12.43 -22.52
CA VAL A 359 1.85 13.31 -23.26
C VAL A 359 2.57 14.57 -23.78
N TRP A 360 3.48 15.13 -23.00
CA TRP A 360 4.28 16.29 -23.42
C TRP A 360 5.20 16.00 -24.62
N HIS A 361 5.68 14.76 -24.76
CA HIS A 361 6.50 14.35 -25.91
C HIS A 361 5.67 14.05 -27.18
N GLY A 362 4.42 13.60 -27.05
CA GLY A 362 3.50 13.46 -28.20
C GLY A 362 2.76 12.13 -28.27
N PHE A 363 2.45 11.68 -29.49
CA PHE A 363 1.62 10.48 -29.78
C PHE A 363 2.41 9.24 -30.17
N PHE A 364 3.72 9.35 -30.40
CA PHE A 364 4.56 8.21 -30.68
C PHE A 364 4.54 7.24 -29.49
N LEU A 365 4.07 6.02 -29.73
CA LEU A 365 3.82 5.02 -28.68
C LEU A 365 5.09 4.60 -27.93
N GLY A 366 6.27 4.73 -28.55
CA GLY A 366 7.56 4.50 -27.90
C GLY A 366 7.78 5.40 -26.67
N TYR A 367 7.24 6.62 -26.67
CA TYR A 367 7.27 7.51 -25.51
C TYR A 367 6.47 6.92 -24.35
N TYR A 368 5.23 6.51 -24.59
CA TYR A 368 4.36 5.93 -23.56
C TYR A 368 4.95 4.66 -22.98
N VAL A 369 5.45 3.77 -23.84
CA VAL A 369 6.15 2.55 -23.41
C VAL A 369 7.32 2.89 -22.50
N THR A 370 8.17 3.84 -22.91
CA THR A 370 9.34 4.26 -22.12
C THR A 370 8.97 4.85 -20.77
N PHE A 371 8.03 5.80 -20.72
CA PHE A 371 7.68 6.47 -19.47
C PHE A 371 6.88 5.57 -18.53
N LEU A 372 6.02 4.68 -19.04
CA LEU A 372 5.34 3.67 -18.22
C LEU A 372 6.35 2.65 -17.65
N THR A 373 7.31 2.22 -18.46
CA THR A 373 8.44 1.38 -18.01
C THR A 373 9.27 2.11 -16.95
N GLY A 374 9.58 3.39 -17.17
CA GLY A 374 10.26 4.25 -16.20
C GLY A 374 9.51 4.39 -14.88
N ALA A 375 8.18 4.51 -14.93
CA ALA A 375 7.35 4.54 -13.73
C ALA A 375 7.43 3.21 -12.95
N LEU A 376 7.26 2.08 -13.64
CA LEU A 376 7.38 0.74 -13.07
C LEU A 376 8.75 0.54 -12.41
N PHE A 377 9.82 0.88 -13.14
CA PHE A 377 11.20 0.70 -12.67
C PHE A 377 11.55 1.65 -11.52
N THR A 378 11.01 2.87 -11.50
CA THR A 378 11.23 3.80 -10.38
C THR A 378 10.61 3.26 -9.09
N VAL A 379 9.38 2.75 -9.15
CA VAL A 379 8.72 2.16 -7.98
C VAL A 379 9.45 0.89 -7.56
N SER A 380 9.81 0.04 -8.52
CA SER A 380 10.54 -1.22 -8.27
C SER A 380 11.92 -0.97 -7.63
N ALA A 381 12.69 -0.03 -8.17
CA ALA A 381 14.00 0.35 -7.63
C ALA A 381 13.89 0.91 -6.20
N ARG A 382 12.83 1.67 -5.89
CA ARG A 382 12.57 2.15 -4.52
C ARG A 382 12.32 0.97 -3.57
N THR A 383 11.54 -0.01 -4.00
CA THR A 383 11.25 -1.21 -3.22
C THR A 383 12.51 -2.06 -3.01
N ILE A 384 13.30 -2.29 -4.06
CA ILE A 384 14.59 -3.00 -4.00
C ILE A 384 15.52 -2.30 -3.00
N ARG A 385 15.68 -0.97 -3.12
CA ARG A 385 16.53 -0.20 -2.21
C ARG A 385 16.06 -0.32 -0.76
N HIS A 386 14.74 -0.34 -0.51
CA HIS A 386 14.20 -0.46 0.84
C HIS A 386 14.40 -1.87 1.44
N CYS A 387 14.39 -2.91 0.60
CA CYS A 387 14.51 -4.31 1.02
C CYS A 387 15.96 -4.81 1.11
N LEU A 388 16.83 -4.36 0.21
CA LEU A 388 18.19 -4.87 0.04
C LEU A 388 19.28 -3.95 0.58
N ARG A 389 19.19 -2.63 0.39
CA ARG A 389 20.34 -1.72 0.65
C ARG A 389 20.94 -1.90 2.04
N TRP A 390 20.10 -1.98 3.07
CA TRP A 390 20.52 -2.08 4.46
C TRP A 390 21.32 -3.35 4.76
N ARG A 391 21.14 -4.43 4.00
CA ARG A 391 21.88 -5.69 4.13
C ARG A 391 23.31 -5.61 3.58
N PHE A 392 23.62 -4.57 2.82
CA PHE A 392 24.95 -4.32 2.26
C PHE A 392 25.69 -3.16 2.95
N GLN A 393 25.16 -2.64 4.08
CA GLN A 393 25.78 -1.52 4.80
C GLN A 393 26.68 -1.95 5.97
N GLU A 394 26.88 -3.26 6.19
CA GLU A 394 27.66 -3.76 7.34
C GLU A 394 29.15 -3.43 7.22
N ASN A 395 29.74 -3.65 6.04
CA ASN A 395 31.16 -3.45 5.76
C ASN A 395 31.39 -2.53 4.58
N GLU A 396 32.53 -1.81 4.55
CA GLU A 396 32.88 -0.92 3.44
C GLU A 396 32.98 -1.65 2.09
N PHE A 397 33.54 -2.87 2.08
CA PHE A 397 33.61 -3.71 0.89
C PHE A 397 32.22 -4.02 0.33
N LEU A 398 31.26 -4.43 1.19
CA LEU A 398 29.88 -4.71 0.78
C LEU A 398 29.17 -3.45 0.26
N ARG A 399 29.44 -2.30 0.86
CA ARG A 399 28.91 -1.01 0.38
C ARG A 399 29.42 -0.68 -1.02
N ARG A 400 30.75 -0.75 -1.25
CA ARG A 400 31.35 -0.50 -2.57
C ARG A 400 30.88 -1.51 -3.62
N PHE A 401 30.76 -2.78 -3.24
CA PHE A 401 30.21 -3.82 -4.11
C PHE A 401 28.75 -3.52 -4.51
N TYR A 402 27.92 -3.13 -3.54
CA TYR A 402 26.53 -2.71 -3.81
C TYR A 402 26.47 -1.46 -4.71
N ASP A 403 27.34 -0.48 -4.50
CA ASP A 403 27.41 0.72 -5.33
C ASP A 403 27.82 0.38 -6.78
N LEU A 404 28.82 -0.50 -6.97
CA LEU A 404 29.20 -0.99 -8.31
C LEU A 404 28.06 -1.77 -8.98
N LEU A 405 27.38 -2.65 -8.23
CA LEU A 405 26.25 -3.42 -8.74
C LEU A 405 25.09 -2.51 -9.15
N THR A 406 24.73 -1.55 -8.30
CA THR A 406 23.63 -0.61 -8.57
C THR A 406 23.96 0.35 -9.71
N PHE A 407 25.21 0.74 -9.86
CA PHE A 407 25.69 1.47 -11.04
C PHE A 407 25.41 0.68 -12.33
N ILE A 408 25.94 -0.53 -12.44
CA ILE A 408 25.78 -1.37 -13.65
C ILE A 408 24.30 -1.62 -13.95
N VAL A 409 23.52 -2.02 -12.94
CA VAL A 409 22.09 -2.29 -13.09
C VAL A 409 21.33 -1.04 -13.52
N THR A 410 21.65 0.13 -12.96
CA THR A 410 20.98 1.39 -13.32
C THR A 410 21.23 1.75 -14.78
N LYS A 411 22.46 1.58 -15.28
CA LYS A 411 22.80 1.88 -16.68
C LYS A 411 22.12 0.95 -17.66
N ILE A 412 22.14 -0.35 -17.40
CA ILE A 412 21.44 -1.33 -18.21
C ILE A 412 19.93 -1.05 -18.20
N THR A 413 19.36 -0.79 -17.02
CA THR A 413 17.93 -0.51 -16.85
C THR A 413 17.51 0.76 -17.60
N LEU A 414 18.33 1.81 -17.56
CA LEU A 414 18.07 3.04 -18.28
C LEU A 414 18.12 2.84 -19.79
N SER A 415 19.16 2.19 -20.32
CA SER A 415 19.29 1.90 -21.75
C SER A 415 18.14 1.03 -22.25
N TYR A 416 17.77 0.01 -21.48
CA TYR A 416 16.61 -0.84 -21.76
C TYR A 416 15.29 -0.04 -21.76
N ALA A 417 15.06 0.80 -20.75
CA ALA A 417 13.83 1.58 -20.66
C ALA A 417 13.72 2.63 -21.76
N ALA A 418 14.84 3.27 -22.15
CA ALA A 418 14.88 4.38 -23.08
C ALA A 418 14.92 3.95 -24.56
N TYR A 419 15.22 2.70 -24.88
CA TYR A 419 15.32 2.25 -26.27
C TYR A 419 14.05 2.54 -27.11
N PRO A 420 12.81 2.24 -26.63
CA PRO A 420 11.61 2.56 -27.39
C PRO A 420 11.38 4.07 -27.59
N PHE A 421 11.90 4.93 -26.71
CA PHE A 421 11.82 6.38 -26.86
C PHE A 421 12.61 6.84 -28.09
N VAL A 422 13.80 6.28 -28.29
CA VAL A 422 14.66 6.60 -29.44
C VAL A 422 14.05 6.06 -30.73
N MET A 423 13.49 4.84 -30.70
CA MET A 423 12.85 4.21 -31.85
C MET A 423 11.52 4.85 -32.28
N LEU A 424 10.88 5.66 -31.41
CA LEU A 424 9.58 6.31 -31.56
C LEU A 424 8.37 5.34 -31.71
N HIS A 425 8.47 4.32 -32.56
CA HIS A 425 7.40 3.40 -32.90
C HIS A 425 7.31 2.20 -31.95
N LEU A 426 6.08 1.70 -31.78
CA LEU A 426 5.80 0.56 -30.91
C LEU A 426 6.46 -0.74 -31.40
N GLY A 427 6.46 -0.97 -32.72
CA GLY A 427 6.97 -2.22 -33.33
C GLY A 427 8.41 -2.53 -32.94
N PRO A 428 9.39 -1.67 -33.26
CA PRO A 428 10.79 -1.88 -32.88
C PRO A 428 11.01 -1.95 -31.37
N GLY A 429 10.27 -1.15 -30.59
CA GLY A 429 10.34 -1.17 -29.13
C GLY A 429 9.86 -2.49 -28.52
N LEU A 430 8.74 -3.03 -29.01
CA LEU A 430 8.22 -4.33 -28.58
C LEU A 430 9.08 -5.48 -29.09
N LEU A 431 9.61 -5.41 -30.32
CA LEU A 431 10.55 -6.39 -30.83
C LEU A 431 11.76 -6.48 -29.89
N PHE A 432 12.36 -5.33 -29.54
CA PHE A 432 13.45 -5.26 -28.57
C PHE A 432 13.09 -5.87 -27.20
N TYR A 433 11.92 -5.56 -26.65
CA TYR A 433 11.47 -6.16 -25.39
C TYR A 433 11.19 -7.66 -25.51
N SER A 434 10.67 -8.13 -26.64
CA SER A 434 10.44 -9.54 -26.91
C SER A 434 11.74 -10.32 -27.08
N SER A 435 12.74 -9.77 -27.78
CA SER A 435 14.08 -10.35 -27.94
C SER A 435 14.84 -10.46 -26.61
N THR A 436 14.49 -9.63 -25.65
CA THR A 436 15.02 -9.68 -24.27
C THR A 436 14.09 -10.40 -23.29
N TYR A 437 13.05 -11.09 -23.80
CA TYR A 437 12.07 -11.85 -23.03
C TYR A 437 11.38 -11.05 -21.91
N PHE A 438 11.26 -9.73 -22.07
CA PHE A 438 10.74 -8.83 -21.04
C PHE A 438 11.45 -8.99 -19.66
N CYS A 439 12.72 -9.42 -19.66
CA CYS A 439 13.41 -9.88 -18.44
C CYS A 439 13.40 -8.84 -17.31
N LEU A 440 13.70 -7.56 -17.62
CA LEU A 440 13.69 -6.49 -16.62
C LEU A 440 12.28 -6.11 -16.14
N HIS A 441 11.25 -6.28 -16.98
CA HIS A 441 9.85 -6.11 -16.56
C HIS A 441 9.45 -7.19 -15.56
N ILE A 442 9.82 -8.45 -15.85
CA ILE A 442 9.57 -9.58 -14.94
C ILE A 442 10.30 -9.34 -13.62
N ILE A 443 11.57 -8.96 -13.65
CA ILE A 443 12.35 -8.63 -12.44
C ILE A 443 11.70 -7.48 -11.67
N ALA A 444 11.21 -6.43 -12.36
CA ALA A 444 10.53 -5.31 -11.72
C ALA A 444 9.24 -5.75 -11.00
N PHE A 445 8.40 -6.58 -11.64
CA PHE A 445 7.20 -7.12 -11.00
C PHE A 445 7.52 -8.06 -9.84
N LEU A 446 8.54 -8.93 -9.97
CA LEU A 446 9.01 -9.76 -8.86
C LEU A 446 9.55 -8.89 -7.71
N ALA A 447 10.26 -7.81 -8.02
CA ALA A 447 10.77 -6.88 -7.03
C ALA A 447 9.65 -6.11 -6.30
N LEU A 448 8.51 -5.87 -6.94
CA LEU A 448 7.36 -5.22 -6.32
C LEU A 448 6.55 -6.18 -5.45
N PHE A 449 6.26 -7.38 -5.96
CA PHE A 449 5.27 -8.28 -5.36
C PHE A 449 5.88 -9.44 -4.55
N VAL A 450 7.12 -9.83 -4.83
CA VAL A 450 7.79 -10.99 -4.23
C VAL A 450 8.93 -10.59 -3.30
N LEU A 451 9.80 -9.65 -3.71
CA LEU A 451 10.98 -9.26 -2.94
C LEU A 451 10.66 -8.77 -1.51
N PRO A 452 9.66 -7.89 -1.26
CA PRO A 452 9.34 -7.46 0.10
C PRO A 452 8.88 -8.59 1.01
N ARG A 453 8.45 -9.72 0.43
CA ARG A 453 8.05 -10.92 1.17
C ARG A 453 9.24 -11.81 1.50
N LEU A 454 10.12 -12.04 0.52
CA LEU A 454 11.32 -12.87 0.72
C LEU A 454 12.33 -12.16 1.61
N LEU A 455 12.53 -10.86 1.39
CA LEU A 455 13.50 -10.03 2.09
C LEU A 455 12.81 -8.75 2.56
N PRO A 456 12.16 -8.76 3.75
CA PRO A 456 11.41 -7.61 4.21
C PRO A 456 12.31 -6.38 4.39
N PRO A 457 11.73 -5.18 4.24
CA PRO A 457 12.44 -3.94 4.51
C PRO A 457 12.81 -3.82 5.98
N GLN A 458 13.85 -3.04 6.27
CA GLN A 458 14.27 -2.77 7.64
C GLN A 458 13.10 -2.21 8.46
N SER A 459 12.80 -2.84 9.59
CA SER A 459 11.78 -2.36 10.52
C SER A 459 12.23 -1.01 11.11
N ASN A 460 11.59 0.09 10.72
CA ASN A 460 11.59 1.32 11.52
C ASN A 460 10.81 1.06 12.82
N SER A 461 11.50 0.49 13.81
CA SER A 461 10.93 0.05 15.09
C SER A 461 10.27 1.18 15.88
N VAL A 462 10.72 2.44 15.70
CA VAL A 462 10.28 3.59 16.51
C VAL A 462 8.89 4.10 16.11
N GLN A 463 8.59 4.25 14.82
CA GLN A 463 7.34 4.88 14.37
C GLN A 463 6.15 3.91 14.25
N LYS A 464 6.42 2.60 14.10
CA LYS A 464 5.36 1.57 14.11
C LYS A 464 4.93 1.18 15.53
N LYS A 465 5.83 1.22 16.53
CA LYS A 465 5.48 0.91 17.93
C LYS A 465 4.50 1.93 18.53
N SER A 466 4.65 3.23 18.23
CA SER A 466 3.74 4.27 18.76
C SER A 466 2.30 4.11 18.25
N ASN A 467 2.10 3.93 16.94
CA ASN A 467 0.78 3.70 16.36
C ASN A 467 0.15 2.38 16.84
N HIS A 468 0.96 1.34 17.07
CA HIS A 468 0.48 0.07 17.59
C HIS A 468 0.02 0.18 19.05
N GLY A 469 0.78 0.88 19.90
CA GLY A 469 0.40 1.19 21.28
C GLY A 469 -0.90 1.99 21.34
N LEU A 470 -1.04 3.02 20.50
CA LEU A 470 -2.23 3.86 20.45
C LEU A 470 -3.51 3.06 20.13
N LYS A 471 -3.47 2.12 19.17
CA LYS A 471 -4.64 1.28 18.85
C LYS A 471 -5.03 0.35 19.99
N LYS A 472 -4.05 -0.24 20.69
CA LYS A 472 -4.31 -1.06 21.88
C LYS A 472 -4.96 -0.21 22.98
N ILE A 473 -4.47 1.01 23.20
CA ILE A 473 -5.05 1.95 24.16
C ILE A 473 -6.49 2.30 23.78
N ASN A 474 -6.75 2.63 22.51
CA ASN A 474 -8.11 2.94 22.05
C ASN A 474 -9.09 1.78 22.31
N LEU A 475 -8.66 0.54 22.08
CA LEU A 475 -9.47 -0.65 22.37
C LEU A 475 -9.79 -0.77 23.87
N VAL A 476 -8.80 -0.57 24.74
CA VAL A 476 -8.99 -0.61 26.20
C VAL A 476 -9.89 0.53 26.67
N VAL A 477 -9.70 1.75 26.16
CA VAL A 477 -10.55 2.91 26.46
C VAL A 477 -12.00 2.63 26.08
N CYS A 478 -12.26 2.08 24.88
CA CYS A 478 -13.61 1.70 24.49
C CYS A 478 -14.23 0.63 25.40
N GLN A 479 -13.45 -0.35 25.89
CA GLN A 479 -13.95 -1.35 26.84
C GLN A 479 -14.31 -0.73 28.19
N VAL A 480 -13.49 0.20 28.70
CA VAL A 480 -13.78 0.92 29.96
C VAL A 480 -15.04 1.79 29.81
N ILE A 481 -15.16 2.54 28.71
CA ILE A 481 -16.37 3.33 28.42
C ILE A 481 -17.58 2.40 28.24
N SER A 482 -17.42 1.24 27.60
CA SER A 482 -18.48 0.23 27.47
C SER A 482 -18.98 -0.25 28.83
N LEU A 483 -18.11 -0.40 29.82
CA LEU A 483 -18.50 -0.76 31.19
C LEU A 483 -19.39 0.33 31.82
N MET A 484 -19.02 1.60 31.66
CA MET A 484 -19.82 2.73 32.14
C MET A 484 -21.18 2.79 31.42
N LEU A 485 -21.19 2.64 30.09
CA LEU A 485 -22.40 2.61 29.28
C LEU A 485 -23.30 1.42 29.63
N ALA A 486 -22.73 0.26 29.96
CA ALA A 486 -23.48 -0.92 30.39
C ALA A 486 -24.22 -0.69 31.71
N TYR A 487 -23.56 -0.05 32.69
CA TYR A 487 -24.19 0.34 33.94
C TYR A 487 -25.35 1.33 33.72
N LEU A 488 -25.11 2.35 32.89
CA LEU A 488 -26.15 3.32 32.51
C LEU A 488 -27.29 2.65 31.76
N HIS A 489 -26.99 1.70 30.87
CA HIS A 489 -27.98 0.94 30.12
C HIS A 489 -28.89 0.14 31.06
N TYR A 490 -28.31 -0.58 32.03
CA TYR A 490 -29.06 -1.35 33.01
C TYR A 490 -30.00 -0.47 33.86
N GLY A 491 -29.56 0.71 34.27
CA GLY A 491 -30.36 1.63 35.08
C GLY A 491 -31.46 2.37 34.31
N ILE A 492 -31.17 2.85 33.10
CA ILE A 492 -32.04 3.76 32.35
C ILE A 492 -32.94 3.02 31.37
N PHE A 493 -32.42 2.01 30.66
CA PHE A 493 -33.07 1.37 29.51
C PHE A 493 -33.92 0.15 29.89
N SER A 494 -34.62 0.23 31.03
CA SER A 494 -35.64 -0.77 31.39
C SER A 494 -36.75 -0.80 30.34
N ALA A 495 -37.30 -1.99 30.09
CA ALA A 495 -38.41 -2.20 29.15
C ALA A 495 -39.66 -1.38 29.48
N THR A 496 -39.80 -0.98 30.75
CA THR A 496 -40.89 -0.15 31.28
C THR A 496 -40.70 1.33 31.02
N ASN A 497 -39.46 1.81 30.90
CA ASN A 497 -39.14 3.24 30.94
C ASN A 497 -38.82 3.81 29.55
N VAL A 498 -38.36 2.97 28.63
CA VAL A 498 -37.80 3.40 27.35
C VAL A 498 -38.40 2.62 26.19
N SER A 499 -38.71 3.33 25.11
CA SER A 499 -39.28 2.74 23.89
C SER A 499 -38.38 1.63 23.33
N ARG A 500 -38.99 0.65 22.65
CA ARG A 500 -38.26 -0.42 21.96
C ARG A 500 -37.26 0.13 20.95
N THR A 501 -37.65 1.15 20.18
CA THR A 501 -36.80 1.81 19.19
C THR A 501 -35.54 2.40 19.83
N THR A 502 -35.67 3.09 20.97
CA THR A 502 -34.52 3.67 21.67
C THR A 502 -33.59 2.59 22.24
N ARG A 503 -34.13 1.48 22.75
CA ARG A 503 -33.35 0.31 23.20
C ARG A 503 -32.59 -0.38 22.06
N ILE A 504 -33.12 -0.34 20.84
CA ILE A 504 -32.43 -0.88 19.65
C ILE A 504 -31.35 0.10 19.15
N THR A 505 -31.68 1.39 19.04
CA THR A 505 -30.83 2.40 18.40
C THR A 505 -29.62 2.76 19.26
N PHE A 506 -29.77 2.90 20.58
CA PHE A 506 -28.69 3.36 21.45
C PHE A 506 -27.46 2.44 21.42
N PRO A 507 -27.58 1.10 21.60
CA PRO A 507 -26.43 0.23 21.55
C PRO A 507 -25.71 0.27 20.19
N ALA A 508 -26.49 0.40 19.11
CA ALA A 508 -25.99 0.47 17.73
C ALA A 508 -25.14 1.73 17.50
N ILE A 509 -25.64 2.90 17.90
CA ILE A 509 -24.93 4.18 17.74
C ILE A 509 -23.61 4.15 18.51
N CYS A 510 -23.63 3.74 19.79
CA CYS A 510 -22.43 3.67 20.60
C CYS A 510 -21.37 2.73 20.00
N GLY A 511 -21.78 1.56 19.50
CA GLY A 511 -20.82 0.64 18.90
C GLY A 511 -20.30 1.08 17.54
N LEU A 512 -21.11 1.79 16.72
CA LEU A 512 -20.62 2.46 15.50
C LEU A 512 -19.59 3.55 15.84
N MET A 513 -19.83 4.35 16.89
CA MET A 513 -18.87 5.34 17.37
C MET A 513 -17.55 4.69 17.82
N PHE A 514 -17.62 3.56 18.53
CA PHE A 514 -16.42 2.81 18.93
C PHE A 514 -15.66 2.24 17.73
N CYS A 515 -16.37 1.73 16.71
CA CYS A 515 -15.73 1.27 15.48
C CYS A 515 -14.98 2.43 14.79
N TYR A 516 -15.59 3.61 14.71
CA TYR A 516 -14.94 4.78 14.14
C TYR A 516 -13.74 5.25 14.99
N PHE A 517 -13.87 5.26 16.31
CA PHE A 517 -12.79 5.67 17.21
C PHE A 517 -11.58 4.72 17.17
N CYS A 518 -11.81 3.40 17.14
CA CYS A 518 -10.74 2.42 17.08
C CYS A 518 -10.09 2.32 15.69
N TYR A 519 -10.87 2.46 14.61
CA TYR A 519 -10.43 2.09 13.26
C TYR A 519 -10.56 3.18 12.19
N GLY A 520 -11.13 4.34 12.52
CA GLY A 520 -11.34 5.47 11.61
C GLY A 520 -12.03 5.06 10.32
N ASN A 521 -11.45 5.47 9.18
CA ASN A 521 -11.97 5.17 7.85
C ASN A 521 -12.05 3.66 7.51
N ALA A 522 -11.31 2.79 8.22
CA ALA A 522 -11.39 1.35 7.97
C ALA A 522 -12.76 0.76 8.39
N MET A 523 -13.53 1.47 9.23
CA MET A 523 -14.91 1.13 9.58
C MET A 523 -15.81 0.91 8.35
N LYS A 524 -15.51 1.56 7.21
CA LYS A 524 -16.23 1.37 5.94
C LYS A 524 -16.32 -0.10 5.56
N HIS A 525 -15.29 -0.90 5.80
CA HIS A 525 -15.32 -2.34 5.51
C HIS A 525 -16.30 -3.11 6.41
N LEU A 526 -16.47 -2.72 7.68
CA LEU A 526 -17.47 -3.31 8.57
C LEU A 526 -18.88 -2.99 8.07
N VAL A 527 -19.14 -1.71 7.76
CA VAL A 527 -20.44 -1.25 7.28
C VAL A 527 -20.77 -1.88 5.93
N SER A 528 -19.81 -1.96 5.01
CA SER A 528 -20.00 -2.62 3.72
C SER A 528 -20.25 -4.12 3.85
N LEU A 529 -19.52 -4.83 4.73
CA LEU A 529 -19.73 -6.26 4.97
C LEU A 529 -21.16 -6.52 5.47
N VAL A 530 -21.60 -5.73 6.45
CA VAL A 530 -22.93 -5.83 7.06
C VAL A 530 -24.03 -5.44 6.07
N GLY A 531 -23.88 -4.31 5.37
CA GLY A 531 -24.84 -3.83 4.38
C GLY A 531 -25.00 -4.77 3.19
N LEU A 532 -23.90 -5.29 2.65
CA LEU A 532 -23.93 -6.27 1.57
C LEU A 532 -24.57 -7.59 2.03
N SER A 533 -24.24 -8.06 3.24
CA SER A 533 -24.86 -9.26 3.80
C SER A 533 -26.37 -9.08 3.99
N TYR A 534 -26.83 -7.91 4.45
CA TYR A 534 -28.25 -7.60 4.59
C TYR A 534 -28.98 -7.57 3.25
N ALA A 535 -28.40 -6.89 2.25
CA ALA A 535 -28.96 -6.86 0.89
C ALA A 535 -29.12 -8.27 0.33
N ILE A 536 -28.09 -9.12 0.48
CA ILE A 536 -28.16 -10.53 0.07
C ILE A 536 -29.24 -11.30 0.85
N MET A 537 -29.39 -11.08 2.16
CA MET A 537 -30.45 -11.72 2.96
C MET A 537 -31.86 -11.36 2.48
N HIS A 538 -32.05 -10.14 1.99
CA HIS A 538 -33.34 -9.66 1.53
C HIS A 538 -33.64 -10.10 0.08
N SER A 539 -32.63 -10.13 -0.78
CA SER A 539 -32.78 -10.42 -2.21
C SER A 539 -32.64 -11.91 -2.56
N SER A 540 -32.05 -12.74 -1.69
CA SER A 540 -31.82 -14.16 -1.99
C SER A 540 -33.02 -15.02 -1.61
N PRO A 541 -33.35 -16.06 -2.41
CA PRO A 541 -34.32 -17.09 -2.02
C PRO A 541 -33.94 -17.78 -0.71
N PRO A 542 -34.91 -18.15 0.14
CA PRO A 542 -34.65 -18.79 1.44
C PRO A 542 -33.80 -20.07 1.37
N GLU A 543 -33.86 -20.82 0.26
CA GLU A 543 -33.14 -22.08 0.05
C GLU A 543 -31.62 -21.88 -0.05
N ILE A 544 -31.18 -20.74 -0.56
CA ILE A 544 -29.76 -20.46 -0.84
C ILE A 544 -29.18 -19.31 -0.03
N VAL A 545 -30.01 -18.55 0.69
CA VAL A 545 -29.61 -17.34 1.43
C VAL A 545 -28.37 -17.56 2.32
N HIS A 546 -28.33 -18.67 3.05
CA HIS A 546 -27.21 -19.00 3.93
C HIS A 546 -25.89 -19.22 3.16
N LYS A 547 -25.94 -19.82 1.97
CA LYS A 547 -24.77 -20.03 1.11
C LYS A 547 -24.29 -18.71 0.54
N CYS A 548 -25.20 -17.87 0.04
CA CYS A 548 -24.87 -16.57 -0.54
C CYS A 548 -24.22 -15.65 0.49
N VAL A 549 -24.83 -15.51 1.68
CA VAL A 549 -24.26 -14.68 2.76
C VAL A 549 -22.94 -15.26 3.25
N PHE A 550 -22.84 -16.57 3.45
CA PHE A 550 -21.59 -17.20 3.87
C PHE A 550 -20.47 -16.97 2.86
N LEU A 551 -20.72 -17.24 1.57
CA LEU A 551 -19.72 -17.06 0.52
C LEU A 551 -19.31 -15.59 0.40
N CYS A 552 -20.27 -14.67 0.36
CA CYS A 552 -19.98 -13.24 0.25
C CYS A 552 -19.18 -12.71 1.45
N SER A 553 -19.63 -13.02 2.67
CA SER A 553 -18.98 -12.54 3.90
C SER A 553 -17.61 -13.16 4.11
N MET A 554 -17.44 -14.45 3.82
CA MET A 554 -16.14 -15.12 3.86
C MET A 554 -15.21 -14.60 2.77
N CYS A 555 -15.65 -14.45 1.52
CA CYS A 555 -14.82 -13.90 0.44
C CYS A 555 -14.36 -12.48 0.75
N TYR A 556 -15.23 -11.64 1.34
CA TYR A 556 -14.83 -10.29 1.75
C TYR A 556 -13.81 -10.34 2.90
N LEU A 557 -14.05 -11.17 3.92
CA LEU A 557 -13.06 -11.35 5.01
C LEU A 557 -11.72 -11.86 4.47
N ILE A 558 -11.74 -12.83 3.56
CA ILE A 558 -10.57 -13.38 2.87
C ILE A 558 -9.84 -12.27 2.09
N PHE A 559 -10.57 -11.44 1.34
CA PHE A 559 -9.98 -10.30 0.63
C PHE A 559 -9.28 -9.32 1.58
N ILE A 560 -9.90 -8.99 2.72
CA ILE A 560 -9.28 -8.13 3.73
C ILE A 560 -8.12 -8.82 4.41
N HIS A 561 -8.17 -10.13 4.67
CA HIS A 561 -7.04 -10.89 5.19
C HIS A 561 -5.88 -10.94 4.20
N TRP A 562 -6.15 -11.06 2.91
CA TRP A 562 -5.15 -11.00 1.86
C TRP A 562 -4.51 -9.60 1.82
N TYR A 563 -5.32 -8.54 1.88
CA TYR A 563 -4.84 -7.16 1.93
C TYR A 563 -4.04 -6.86 3.21
N ARG A 564 -4.50 -7.37 4.37
CA ARG A 564 -3.80 -7.32 5.65
C ARG A 564 -2.45 -8.03 5.55
N TRP A 565 -2.44 -9.25 5.01
CA TRP A 565 -1.22 -10.03 4.78
C TRP A 565 -0.26 -9.33 3.81
N TYR A 566 -0.78 -8.58 2.83
CA TYR A 566 0.03 -7.79 1.91
C TYR A 566 0.70 -6.57 2.56
N ILE A 567 0.04 -5.91 3.53
CA ILE A 567 0.52 -4.66 4.14
C ILE A 567 1.28 -4.85 5.45
N LEU A 568 0.81 -5.76 6.32
CA LEU A 568 1.29 -5.88 7.69
C LEU A 568 2.37 -6.95 7.81
N THR A 569 3.54 -6.54 8.30
CA THR A 569 4.66 -7.42 8.64
C THR A 569 4.69 -7.82 10.12
N ILE A 570 3.83 -7.21 10.95
CA ILE A 570 3.82 -7.38 12.42
C ILE A 570 2.35 -7.50 12.86
N TYR A 571 2.09 -8.33 13.88
CA TYR A 571 0.77 -8.40 14.53
C TYR A 571 0.33 -7.00 14.98
N SER A 572 -0.89 -6.60 14.63
CA SER A 572 -1.50 -5.37 15.11
C SER A 572 -2.98 -5.55 15.36
N VAL A 573 -3.52 -4.86 16.36
CA VAL A 573 -4.97 -4.71 16.51
C VAL A 573 -5.47 -3.98 15.27
N ASP A 574 -6.26 -4.68 14.48
CA ASP A 574 -6.79 -4.21 13.20
C ASP A 574 -8.28 -4.54 13.05
N ILE A 575 -8.85 -4.10 11.93
CA ILE A 575 -10.27 -4.23 11.63
C ILE A 575 -10.73 -5.70 11.47
N THR A 576 -9.80 -6.64 11.29
CA THR A 576 -10.16 -8.04 11.02
C THR A 576 -10.78 -8.72 12.23
N GLY A 577 -10.43 -8.34 13.46
CA GLY A 577 -11.07 -8.87 14.68
C GLY A 577 -12.59 -8.62 14.70
N PRO A 578 -13.04 -7.37 14.61
CA PRO A 578 -14.47 -7.05 14.46
C PRO A 578 -15.11 -7.69 13.22
N MET A 579 -14.43 -7.70 12.07
CA MET A 579 -14.96 -8.38 10.87
C MET A 579 -15.18 -9.87 11.10
N MET A 580 -14.25 -10.54 11.76
CA MET A 580 -14.33 -11.95 12.12
C MET A 580 -15.57 -12.22 12.97
N ILE A 581 -15.87 -11.37 13.95
CA ILE A 581 -17.10 -11.45 14.77
C ILE A 581 -18.35 -11.17 13.93
N LEU A 582 -18.33 -10.15 13.06
CA LEU A 582 -19.46 -9.83 12.19
C LEU A 582 -19.77 -10.96 11.22
N VAL A 583 -18.76 -11.61 10.64
CA VAL A 583 -18.93 -12.80 9.79
C VAL A 583 -19.65 -13.90 10.57
N GLN A 584 -19.30 -14.14 11.84
CA GLN A 584 -20.04 -15.10 12.67
C GLN A 584 -21.50 -14.70 12.78
N LYS A 585 -21.79 -13.44 13.16
CA LYS A 585 -23.17 -12.96 13.36
C LYS A 585 -24.01 -13.02 12.08
N VAL A 586 -23.51 -12.53 10.94
CA VAL A 586 -24.27 -12.54 9.69
C VAL A 586 -24.50 -13.94 9.16
N THR A 587 -23.51 -14.83 9.29
CA THR A 587 -23.65 -16.20 8.80
C THR A 587 -24.60 -17.00 9.68
N VAL A 588 -24.46 -16.96 11.01
CA VAL A 588 -25.44 -17.60 11.92
C VAL A 588 -26.85 -17.12 11.60
N LEU A 589 -27.04 -15.80 11.45
CA LEU A 589 -28.36 -15.25 11.15
C LEU A 589 -28.94 -15.77 9.82
N ALA A 590 -28.13 -15.83 8.76
CA ALA A 590 -28.56 -16.35 7.47
C ALA A 590 -28.88 -17.86 7.54
N PHE A 591 -28.13 -18.62 8.34
CA PHE A 591 -28.38 -20.03 8.59
C PHE A 591 -29.66 -20.25 9.42
N SER A 592 -29.90 -19.42 10.44
CA SER A 592 -31.17 -19.39 11.20
C SER A 592 -32.37 -19.07 10.32
N LEU A 593 -32.23 -18.16 9.36
CA LEU A 593 -33.28 -17.82 8.39
C LEU A 593 -33.59 -18.98 7.44
N HIS A 594 -32.54 -19.64 6.92
CA HIS A 594 -32.72 -20.84 6.10
C HIS A 594 -33.42 -21.95 6.89
N ASP A 595 -32.94 -22.23 8.10
CA ASP A 595 -33.49 -23.29 8.93
C ASP A 595 -34.97 -23.02 9.30
N GLY A 596 -35.36 -21.75 9.51
CA GLY A 596 -36.75 -21.39 9.84
C GLY A 596 -37.72 -21.27 8.66
N LYS A 597 -37.22 -21.04 7.43
CA LYS A 597 -38.07 -20.90 6.23
C LYS A 597 -38.16 -22.16 5.37
N VAL A 598 -37.14 -23.02 5.39
CA VAL A 598 -36.99 -24.12 4.43
C VAL A 598 -37.11 -25.48 5.09
N LYS A 599 -36.48 -25.67 6.25
CA LYS A 599 -36.44 -26.97 6.92
C LYS A 599 -37.70 -27.21 7.75
N LYS A 600 -38.14 -28.46 7.78
CA LYS A 600 -39.21 -28.90 8.70
C LYS A 600 -38.68 -28.96 10.13
N SER A 601 -39.55 -28.72 11.11
CA SER A 601 -39.19 -28.77 12.53
C SER A 601 -38.50 -30.06 12.94
N ASP A 602 -38.91 -31.20 12.37
CA ASP A 602 -38.43 -32.52 12.76
C ASP A 602 -37.01 -32.83 12.27
N GLU A 603 -36.53 -32.09 11.26
CA GLU A 603 -35.16 -32.18 10.75
C GLU A 603 -34.17 -31.31 11.54
N LEU A 604 -34.70 -30.43 12.39
CA LEU A 604 -33.91 -29.48 13.18
C LEU A 604 -33.62 -30.06 14.56
N ASN A 605 -32.38 -29.88 15.03
CA ASN A 605 -32.07 -30.14 16.43
C ASN A 605 -32.70 -29.05 17.32
N GLU A 606 -32.82 -29.31 18.63
CA GLU A 606 -33.46 -28.39 19.59
C GLU A 606 -32.87 -26.97 19.57
N ILE A 607 -31.56 -26.85 19.32
CA ILE A 607 -30.88 -25.56 19.24
C ILE A 607 -31.31 -24.82 17.97
N GLN A 608 -31.35 -25.51 16.84
CA GLN A 608 -31.79 -24.95 15.56
C GLN A 608 -33.27 -24.55 15.60
N LYS A 609 -34.13 -25.33 16.26
CA LYS A 609 -35.55 -24.97 16.45
C LYS A 609 -35.69 -23.65 17.22
N ARG A 610 -34.91 -23.46 18.29
CA ARG A 610 -34.92 -22.23 19.10
C ARG A 610 -34.44 -21.00 18.33
N GLU A 611 -33.47 -21.17 17.44
CA GLU A 611 -32.81 -20.08 16.73
C GLU A 611 -33.37 -19.85 15.31
N ALA A 612 -34.32 -20.67 14.87
CA ALA A 612 -34.95 -20.59 13.56
C ALA A 612 -35.74 -19.27 13.39
N LEU A 613 -35.50 -18.57 12.27
CA LEU A 613 -36.17 -17.32 11.95
C LEU A 613 -37.10 -17.47 10.75
N LYS A 614 -38.32 -16.96 10.87
CA LYS A 614 -39.34 -17.01 9.81
C LYS A 614 -39.25 -15.86 8.81
N SER A 615 -38.62 -14.75 9.19
CA SER A 615 -38.50 -13.55 8.36
C SER A 615 -37.13 -12.89 8.56
N VAL A 616 -36.73 -12.09 7.57
CA VAL A 616 -35.53 -11.26 7.68
C VAL A 616 -35.79 -10.20 8.74
N PRO A 617 -34.87 -9.97 9.70
CA PRO A 617 -34.96 -8.87 10.64
C PRO A 617 -35.13 -7.51 9.95
N ASP A 618 -35.83 -6.58 10.59
CA ASP A 618 -35.83 -5.19 10.14
C ASP A 618 -34.42 -4.59 10.22
N ILE A 619 -34.15 -3.60 9.36
CA ILE A 619 -32.80 -3.02 9.23
C ILE A 619 -32.26 -2.46 10.55
N LEU A 620 -33.13 -1.87 11.39
CA LEU A 620 -32.71 -1.26 12.64
C LEU A 620 -32.31 -2.32 13.66
N SER A 621 -33.14 -3.35 13.83
CA SER A 621 -32.87 -4.54 14.64
C SER A 621 -31.62 -5.28 14.17
N PHE A 622 -31.44 -5.41 12.85
CA PHE A 622 -30.25 -6.02 12.25
C PHE A 622 -28.98 -5.21 12.53
N LEU A 623 -29.00 -3.89 12.27
CA LEU A 623 -27.85 -3.02 12.52
C LEU A 623 -27.49 -2.98 14.01
N SER A 624 -28.50 -2.95 14.89
CA SER A 624 -28.31 -3.04 16.33
C SER A 624 -27.65 -4.36 16.73
N TYR A 625 -28.17 -5.49 16.25
CA TYR A 625 -27.56 -6.79 16.50
C TYR A 625 -26.12 -6.86 15.96
N MET A 626 -25.79 -6.21 14.85
CA MET A 626 -24.43 -6.22 14.30
C MET A 626 -23.47 -5.33 15.11
N PHE A 627 -23.90 -4.11 15.44
CA PHE A 627 -23.04 -3.04 15.94
C PHE A 627 -23.28 -2.67 17.40
N HIS A 628 -23.98 -3.48 18.20
CA HIS A 628 -24.13 -3.16 19.62
C HIS A 628 -22.77 -3.11 20.35
N PHE A 629 -22.57 -2.07 21.16
CA PHE A 629 -21.27 -1.75 21.75
C PHE A 629 -20.68 -2.86 22.64
N GLN A 630 -21.52 -3.71 23.24
CA GLN A 630 -21.08 -4.75 24.18
C GLN A 630 -20.16 -5.80 23.52
N ALA A 631 -20.27 -6.05 22.21
CA ALA A 631 -19.50 -7.11 21.55
C ALA A 631 -18.79 -6.71 20.26
N VAL A 632 -19.08 -5.53 19.70
CA VAL A 632 -18.61 -5.18 18.36
C VAL A 632 -17.07 -5.23 18.20
N LEU A 633 -16.32 -4.98 19.28
CA LEU A 633 -14.86 -4.94 19.23
C LEU A 633 -14.18 -6.29 19.52
N THR A 634 -14.58 -6.98 20.59
CA THR A 634 -13.86 -8.16 21.13
C THR A 634 -14.71 -9.42 21.20
N GLY A 635 -15.99 -9.35 20.83
CA GLY A 635 -16.99 -10.37 21.18
C GLY A 635 -17.31 -10.31 22.68
N PRO A 636 -17.90 -11.36 23.27
CA PRO A 636 -18.40 -12.59 22.64
C PRO A 636 -19.50 -12.36 21.60
N ALA A 637 -19.58 -13.25 20.58
CA ALA A 637 -20.72 -13.25 19.66
C ALA A 637 -21.95 -13.86 20.34
N CYS A 638 -23.10 -13.19 20.28
CA CYS A 638 -24.39 -13.70 20.76
C CYS A 638 -25.32 -14.11 19.60
N PHE A 639 -26.35 -14.89 19.90
CA PHE A 639 -27.41 -15.25 18.95
C PHE A 639 -28.45 -14.15 18.82
N TYR A 640 -29.01 -13.98 17.62
CA TYR A 640 -29.99 -12.94 17.34
C TYR A 640 -31.25 -13.07 18.20
N THR A 641 -31.77 -14.28 18.38
CA THR A 641 -32.96 -14.55 19.21
C THR A 641 -32.74 -14.15 20.67
N ASP A 642 -31.56 -14.45 21.22
CA ASP A 642 -31.19 -14.09 22.59
C ASP A 642 -30.99 -12.59 22.75
N TYR A 643 -30.37 -11.96 21.76
CA TYR A 643 -30.21 -10.51 21.73
C TYR A 643 -31.57 -9.80 21.66
N MET A 644 -32.49 -10.28 20.83
CA MET A 644 -33.84 -9.69 20.75
C MET A 644 -34.67 -9.97 22.01
N ALA A 645 -34.53 -11.13 22.64
CA ALA A 645 -35.15 -11.38 23.94
C ALA A 645 -34.65 -10.38 25.00
N TRP A 646 -33.36 -10.02 24.98
CA TRP A 646 -32.81 -8.98 25.85
C TRP A 646 -33.35 -7.59 25.50
N ILE A 647 -33.33 -7.20 24.22
CA ILE A 647 -33.89 -5.93 23.76
C ILE A 647 -35.36 -5.78 24.14
N ASP A 648 -36.15 -6.85 24.03
CA ASP A 648 -37.58 -6.83 24.35
C ASP A 648 -37.84 -6.84 25.88
N GLY A 649 -36.82 -7.07 26.71
CA GLY A 649 -36.96 -7.16 28.17
C GLY A 649 -37.47 -8.52 28.68
N ARG A 650 -37.35 -9.55 27.85
CA ARG A 650 -37.72 -10.95 28.17
C ARG A 650 -36.55 -11.79 28.67
N ALA A 651 -35.34 -11.26 28.65
CA ALA A 651 -34.15 -11.92 29.19
C ALA A 651 -33.99 -11.65 30.70
N ALA A 652 -33.20 -12.50 31.36
CA ALA A 652 -32.85 -12.36 32.78
C ALA A 652 -34.03 -12.35 33.78
N ILE A 653 -35.22 -12.83 33.38
CA ILE A 653 -36.36 -12.99 34.28
C ILE A 653 -36.06 -14.15 35.24
N GLY A 654 -35.98 -13.85 36.54
CA GLY A 654 -35.80 -14.83 37.60
C GLY A 654 -37.11 -15.48 38.06
N LYS A 655 -37.01 -16.34 39.09
CA LYS A 655 -38.16 -17.04 39.71
C LYS A 655 -39.25 -16.08 40.18
N ASN A 656 -38.87 -14.88 40.63
CA ASN A 656 -39.78 -13.88 41.17
C ASN A 656 -40.44 -13.00 40.10
N GLY A 657 -40.28 -13.33 38.81
CA GLY A 657 -40.73 -12.49 37.68
C GLY A 657 -39.95 -11.18 37.51
N LYS A 658 -38.98 -10.90 38.39
CA LYS A 658 -38.11 -9.73 38.32
C LYS A 658 -36.80 -10.06 37.62
N ILE A 659 -36.16 -9.04 37.06
CA ILE A 659 -34.82 -9.15 36.47
C ILE A 659 -33.82 -9.56 37.56
N GLU A 660 -33.09 -10.64 37.34
CA GLU A 660 -32.05 -11.11 38.25
C GLU A 660 -30.89 -10.12 38.31
N LYS A 661 -30.34 -9.91 39.52
CA LYS A 661 -29.25 -8.95 39.74
C LYS A 661 -27.90 -9.59 39.39
N PRO A 662 -27.13 -9.02 38.43
CA PRO A 662 -25.87 -9.62 37.96
C PRO A 662 -24.66 -9.33 38.85
N TRP A 663 -24.83 -8.65 39.99
CA TRP A 663 -23.73 -8.01 40.74
C TRP A 663 -22.59 -8.94 41.15
N ARG A 664 -22.90 -10.13 41.70
CA ARG A 664 -21.86 -11.10 42.09
C ARG A 664 -21.07 -11.60 40.90
N ALA A 665 -21.76 -11.90 39.79
CA ALA A 665 -21.12 -12.38 38.56
C ALA A 665 -20.26 -11.29 37.91
N VAL A 666 -20.75 -10.05 37.85
CA VAL A 666 -20.00 -8.89 37.32
C VAL A 666 -18.77 -8.62 38.17
N LEU A 667 -18.90 -8.53 39.50
CA LEU A 667 -17.77 -8.28 40.39
C LEU A 667 -16.69 -9.35 40.26
N THR A 668 -17.08 -10.62 40.20
CA THR A 668 -16.13 -11.75 40.02
C THR A 668 -15.37 -11.64 38.69
N LYS A 669 -16.08 -11.37 37.59
CA LYS A 669 -15.47 -11.23 36.26
C LYS A 669 -14.59 -9.98 36.17
N LEU A 670 -14.98 -8.87 36.80
CA LEU A 670 -14.15 -7.65 36.86
C LEU A 670 -12.86 -7.89 37.66
N LEU A 671 -12.94 -8.56 38.81
CA LEU A 671 -11.74 -8.93 39.60
C LEU A 671 -10.81 -9.83 38.78
N GLN A 672 -11.35 -10.84 38.09
CA GLN A 672 -10.57 -11.68 37.18
C GLN A 672 -9.91 -10.87 36.06
N ALA A 673 -10.65 -9.96 35.43
CA ALA A 673 -10.10 -9.09 34.39
C ALA A 673 -8.96 -8.21 34.92
N VAL A 674 -9.09 -7.62 36.12
CA VAL A 674 -8.02 -6.85 36.77
C VAL A 674 -6.80 -7.73 37.01
N VAL A 675 -6.97 -8.94 37.55
CA VAL A 675 -5.86 -9.88 37.76
C VAL A 675 -5.16 -10.21 36.43
N PHE A 676 -5.89 -10.53 35.37
CA PHE A 676 -5.29 -10.80 34.06
C PHE A 676 -4.58 -9.59 33.46
N MET A 677 -5.13 -8.38 33.67
CA MET A 677 -4.48 -7.14 33.24
C MET A 677 -3.15 -6.94 33.98
N LEU A 678 -3.12 -7.08 35.31
CA LEU A 678 -1.91 -6.96 36.11
C LEU A 678 -0.87 -8.01 35.70
N LEU A 679 -1.29 -9.26 35.51
CA LEU A 679 -0.41 -10.32 35.02
C LEU A 679 0.22 -9.96 33.66
N TYR A 680 -0.55 -9.41 32.73
CA TYR A 680 -0.02 -9.00 31.43
C TYR A 680 0.90 -7.78 31.52
N VAL A 681 0.57 -6.78 32.34
CA VAL A 681 1.39 -5.57 32.50
C VAL A 681 2.73 -5.87 33.15
N PHE A 682 2.75 -6.70 34.21
CA PHE A 682 3.98 -7.01 34.93
C PHE A 682 4.83 -8.10 34.26
N PHE A 683 4.21 -9.08 33.60
CA PHE A 683 4.93 -10.26 33.09
C PHE A 683 4.87 -10.43 31.57
N GLY A 684 4.07 -9.65 30.84
CA GLY A 684 3.86 -9.82 29.40
C GLY A 684 5.14 -9.67 28.57
N ASP A 685 6.03 -8.75 28.96
CA ASP A 685 7.29 -8.51 28.26
C ASP A 685 8.37 -9.56 28.56
N PHE A 686 8.24 -10.30 29.67
CA PHE A 686 9.18 -11.37 30.04
C PHE A 686 8.94 -12.67 29.29
N PHE A 687 7.71 -12.92 28.83
CA PHE A 687 7.29 -14.18 28.21
C PHE A 687 6.89 -13.98 26.74
N THR A 688 7.79 -13.41 25.94
CA THR A 688 7.60 -13.31 24.49
C THR A 688 7.76 -14.69 23.83
N PRO A 689 7.01 -14.99 22.75
CA PRO A 689 7.06 -16.30 22.11
C PRO A 689 8.39 -16.58 21.41
N ASP A 690 9.16 -15.54 21.08
CA ASP A 690 10.47 -15.62 20.42
C ASP A 690 11.54 -16.28 21.29
N ILE A 691 11.39 -16.18 22.62
CA ILE A 691 12.28 -16.79 23.61
C ILE A 691 12.46 -18.30 23.37
N ILE A 692 11.43 -18.99 22.90
CA ILE A 692 11.45 -20.45 22.71
C ILE A 692 12.44 -20.89 21.63
N ILE A 693 12.64 -20.07 20.59
CA ILE A 693 13.56 -20.37 19.48
C ILE A 693 14.92 -19.68 19.65
N ASP A 694 15.07 -18.83 20.66
CA ASP A 694 16.35 -18.21 20.98
C ASP A 694 17.35 -19.27 21.45
N LYS A 695 18.57 -19.19 20.91
CA LYS A 695 19.68 -20.12 21.20
C LYS A 695 19.92 -20.27 22.71
N LYS A 696 19.75 -19.20 23.49
CA LYS A 696 19.94 -19.22 24.95
C LYS A 696 19.02 -20.23 25.64
N TYR A 697 17.75 -20.30 25.23
CA TYR A 697 16.75 -21.17 25.86
C TYR A 697 16.75 -22.56 25.22
N MET A 698 17.06 -22.66 23.93
CA MET A 698 17.19 -23.93 23.22
C MET A 698 18.31 -24.83 23.78
N ASN A 699 19.30 -24.26 24.46
CA ASN A 699 20.37 -25.00 25.13
C ASN A 699 19.99 -25.53 26.53
N MET A 700 18.79 -25.20 27.04
CA MET A 700 18.30 -25.74 28.32
C MET A 700 18.03 -27.24 28.20
N ASN A 701 17.96 -27.93 29.35
CA ASN A 701 17.57 -29.33 29.33
C ASN A 701 16.13 -29.48 28.79
N TRP A 702 15.83 -30.63 28.17
CA TRP A 702 14.58 -30.81 27.43
C TRP A 702 13.32 -30.62 28.29
N ILE A 703 13.38 -31.02 29.57
CA ILE A 703 12.27 -30.89 30.53
C ILE A 703 12.04 -29.41 30.88
N GLN A 704 13.11 -28.68 31.20
CA GLN A 704 13.07 -27.24 31.48
C GLN A 704 12.58 -26.49 30.25
N TRP A 705 13.04 -26.84 29.06
CA TRP A 705 12.59 -26.21 27.82
C TRP A 705 11.10 -26.45 27.56
N LEU A 706 10.59 -27.67 27.76
CA LEU A 706 9.14 -27.95 27.67
C LEU A 706 8.33 -27.19 28.72
N PHE A 707 8.86 -27.07 29.93
CA PHE A 707 8.23 -26.26 30.97
C PHE A 707 8.19 -24.78 30.58
N MET A 708 9.28 -24.23 30.03
CA MET A 708 9.32 -22.86 29.51
C MET A 708 8.35 -22.67 28.35
N LEU A 709 8.26 -23.62 27.41
CA LEU A 709 7.27 -23.63 26.34
C LEU A 709 5.84 -23.55 26.90
N TYR A 710 5.52 -24.35 27.91
CA TYR A 710 4.22 -24.32 28.56
C TYR A 710 3.93 -22.95 29.19
N ILE A 711 4.86 -22.39 29.97
CA ILE A 711 4.69 -21.09 30.61
C ILE A 711 4.52 -19.98 29.58
N VAL A 712 5.40 -19.90 28.58
CA VAL A 712 5.32 -18.88 27.52
C VAL A 712 3.99 -18.96 26.80
N MET A 713 3.56 -20.16 26.38
CA MET A 713 2.28 -20.33 25.68
C MET A 713 1.06 -20.10 26.57
N ALA A 714 1.17 -20.32 27.89
CA ALA A 714 0.14 -19.92 28.85
C ALA A 714 0.00 -18.40 28.95
N PHE A 715 1.12 -17.67 29.02
CA PHE A 715 1.10 -16.22 29.04
C PHE A 715 0.54 -15.60 27.75
N GLN A 716 0.70 -16.25 26.59
CA GLN A 716 0.08 -15.79 25.34
C GLN A 716 -1.46 -15.79 25.38
N ARG A 717 -2.10 -16.54 26.30
CA ARG A 717 -3.56 -16.56 26.47
C ARG A 717 -4.10 -15.44 27.37
N VAL A 718 -3.27 -14.92 28.29
CA VAL A 718 -3.68 -13.92 29.31
C VAL A 718 -4.33 -12.66 28.71
N PRO A 719 -3.83 -12.06 27.61
CA PRO A 719 -4.49 -10.91 26.98
C PRO A 719 -5.91 -11.21 26.50
N TYR A 720 -6.14 -12.43 26.01
CA TYR A 720 -7.47 -12.88 25.59
C TYR A 720 -8.38 -13.12 26.78
N TYR A 721 -7.85 -13.68 27.88
CA TYR A 721 -8.59 -13.80 29.13
C TYR A 721 -9.03 -12.44 29.66
N PHE A 722 -8.15 -11.43 29.65
CA PHE A 722 -8.53 -10.07 30.01
C PHE A 722 -9.66 -9.54 29.11
N ALA A 723 -9.43 -9.50 27.79
CA ALA A 723 -10.36 -8.87 26.86
C ALA A 723 -11.74 -9.55 26.82
N TRP A 724 -11.77 -10.89 26.85
CA TRP A 724 -13.03 -11.65 26.80
C TRP A 724 -13.76 -11.70 28.14
N THR A 725 -13.04 -11.73 29.27
CA THR A 725 -13.69 -11.70 30.60
C THR A 725 -14.25 -10.32 30.89
N LEU A 726 -13.57 -9.25 30.47
CA LEU A 726 -14.08 -7.88 30.59
C LEU A 726 -15.34 -7.67 29.72
N ALA A 727 -15.32 -8.14 28.47
CA ALA A 727 -16.50 -8.06 27.61
C ALA A 727 -17.69 -8.86 28.15
N ASP A 728 -17.42 -10.01 28.75
CA ASP A 728 -18.44 -10.81 29.44
C ASP A 728 -19.01 -10.08 30.68
N ALA A 729 -18.16 -9.38 31.44
CA ALA A 729 -18.63 -8.50 32.52
C ALA A 729 -19.52 -7.36 32.00
N ILE A 730 -19.19 -6.76 30.86
CA ILE A 730 -19.98 -5.67 30.21
C ILE A 730 -21.36 -6.18 29.77
N TYR A 731 -21.42 -7.38 29.19
CA TYR A 731 -22.69 -8.05 28.87
C TYR A 731 -23.55 -8.23 30.11
N ASN A 732 -23.01 -8.90 31.13
CA ASN A 732 -23.72 -9.17 32.37
C ASN A 732 -24.18 -7.90 33.06
N LEU A 733 -23.34 -6.86 33.08
CA LEU A 733 -23.65 -5.56 33.65
C LEU A 733 -24.81 -4.88 32.93
N SER A 734 -24.98 -5.12 31.62
CA SER A 734 -26.13 -4.63 30.84
C SER A 734 -27.42 -5.41 31.10
N GLY A 735 -27.42 -6.42 31.99
CA GLY A 735 -28.53 -7.33 32.21
C GLY A 735 -28.67 -8.43 31.15
N PHE A 736 -27.65 -8.65 30.31
CA PHE A 736 -27.64 -9.68 29.29
C PHE A 736 -26.60 -10.77 29.62
N GLY A 737 -26.98 -12.05 29.57
CA GLY A 737 -26.06 -13.16 29.90
C GLY A 737 -26.64 -14.20 30.85
N PHE A 738 -27.84 -13.98 31.39
CA PHE A 738 -28.53 -14.93 32.26
C PHE A 738 -29.01 -16.17 31.49
N ARG A 739 -28.61 -17.36 31.95
CA ARG A 739 -28.97 -18.65 31.37
C ARG A 739 -30.09 -19.36 32.13
N GLY A 740 -30.26 -19.05 33.41
CA GLY A 740 -31.13 -19.79 34.33
C GLY A 740 -30.44 -20.01 35.68
N TYR A 741 -30.86 -21.04 36.41
CA TYR A 741 -30.26 -21.41 37.70
C TYR A 741 -29.50 -22.74 37.57
N ASN A 742 -28.43 -22.90 38.36
CA ASN A 742 -27.74 -24.18 38.49
C ASN A 742 -28.57 -25.16 39.36
N SER A 743 -28.06 -26.39 39.53
CA SER A 743 -28.61 -27.40 40.45
C SER A 743 -28.75 -26.90 41.88
N ASP A 744 -27.88 -25.98 42.29
CA ASP A 744 -27.82 -25.42 43.65
C ASP A 744 -28.74 -24.20 43.82
N GLY A 745 -29.48 -23.81 42.78
CA GLY A 745 -30.42 -22.69 42.80
C GLY A 745 -29.79 -21.30 42.63
N GLU A 746 -28.50 -21.21 42.34
CA GLU A 746 -27.78 -19.97 42.08
C GLU A 746 -27.92 -19.50 40.62
N PRO A 747 -28.01 -18.17 40.38
CA PRO A 747 -28.18 -17.63 39.04
C PRO A 747 -26.91 -17.80 38.18
N GLN A 748 -27.05 -18.43 37.01
CA GLN A 748 -25.97 -18.62 36.03
C GLN A 748 -25.95 -17.48 35.00
N TRP A 749 -24.82 -16.77 34.96
CA TRP A 749 -24.56 -15.68 34.03
C TRP A 749 -23.47 -16.06 33.01
N ASP A 750 -23.67 -17.17 32.30
CA ASP A 750 -22.73 -17.72 31.31
C ASP A 750 -23.36 -17.97 29.92
N LEU A 751 -24.52 -17.36 29.63
CA LEU A 751 -25.19 -17.47 28.32
C LEU A 751 -24.30 -16.96 27.19
N VAL A 752 -23.61 -15.83 27.43
CA VAL A 752 -22.75 -15.15 26.46
C VAL A 752 -21.33 -15.03 27.00
N SER A 753 -20.64 -16.16 27.18
CA SER A 753 -19.24 -16.20 27.64
C SER A 753 -18.33 -16.76 26.55
N ASN A 754 -17.29 -16.00 26.18
CA ASN A 754 -16.31 -16.45 25.19
C ASN A 754 -15.24 -17.39 25.78
N VAL A 755 -14.99 -17.34 27.08
CA VAL A 755 -13.94 -18.15 27.70
C VAL A 755 -14.29 -18.52 29.12
N LYS A 756 -13.84 -19.72 29.52
CA LYS A 756 -13.88 -20.18 30.91
C LYS A 756 -12.44 -20.44 31.36
N PRO A 757 -11.69 -19.41 31.82
CA PRO A 757 -10.23 -19.50 32.01
C PRO A 757 -9.82 -20.70 32.86
N TRP A 758 -10.50 -20.92 34.00
CA TRP A 758 -10.22 -22.07 34.86
C TRP A 758 -10.43 -23.40 34.14
N LYS A 759 -11.50 -23.55 33.34
CA LYS A 759 -11.77 -24.78 32.59
C LYS A 759 -10.78 -24.99 31.45
N VAL A 760 -10.31 -23.91 30.81
CA VAL A 760 -9.23 -23.99 29.81
C VAL A 760 -7.96 -24.50 30.48
N GLU A 761 -7.61 -23.95 31.64
CA GLU A 761 -6.39 -24.30 32.35
C GLU A 761 -6.45 -25.66 33.06
N THR A 762 -7.63 -26.17 33.44
CA THR A 762 -7.78 -27.50 34.09
C THR A 762 -8.27 -28.63 33.17
N ALA A 763 -8.55 -28.35 31.90
CA ALA A 763 -9.04 -29.35 30.95
C ALA A 763 -8.10 -30.56 30.79
N LEU A 764 -8.70 -31.76 30.76
CA LEU A 764 -8.00 -33.04 30.68
C LEU A 764 -7.85 -33.57 29.24
N ASN A 765 -8.48 -32.91 28.26
CA ASN A 765 -8.29 -33.25 26.86
C ASN A 765 -8.46 -32.04 25.95
N PHE A 766 -7.87 -32.18 24.76
CA PHE A 766 -7.84 -31.14 23.74
C PHE A 766 -9.23 -30.60 23.37
N LYS A 767 -10.25 -31.46 23.32
CA LYS A 767 -11.63 -31.06 23.01
C LYS A 767 -12.24 -30.21 24.14
N GLU A 768 -12.08 -30.61 25.39
CA GLU A 768 -12.56 -29.85 26.55
C GLU A 768 -11.88 -28.47 26.65
N THR A 769 -10.59 -28.38 26.32
CA THR A 769 -9.88 -27.10 26.24
C THR A 769 -10.53 -26.19 25.19
N LEU A 770 -10.78 -26.72 23.98
CA LEU A 770 -11.38 -25.94 22.89
C LEU A 770 -12.84 -25.58 23.15
N GLU A 771 -13.60 -26.42 23.85
CA GLU A 771 -14.98 -26.08 24.26
C GLU A 771 -15.03 -24.97 25.32
N ALA A 772 -13.94 -24.76 26.07
CA ALA A 772 -13.81 -23.70 27.05
C ALA A 772 -13.10 -22.44 26.51
N TRP A 773 -12.46 -22.54 25.34
CA TRP A 773 -11.72 -21.47 24.69
C TRP A 773 -12.49 -20.95 23.47
N ASN A 774 -12.78 -19.64 23.44
CA ASN A 774 -13.51 -19.01 22.35
C ASN A 774 -14.85 -19.74 22.04
N CYS A 775 -15.64 -19.97 23.10
CA CYS A 775 -16.83 -20.81 23.09
C CYS A 775 -17.84 -20.40 22.02
N CYS A 776 -18.10 -19.10 21.85
CA CYS A 776 -19.06 -18.63 20.86
C CYS A 776 -18.61 -18.93 19.43
N SER A 777 -17.30 -18.90 19.16
CA SER A 777 -16.76 -19.32 17.86
C SER A 777 -16.95 -20.83 17.64
N MET A 778 -16.82 -21.65 18.69
CA MET A 778 -17.15 -23.08 18.60
C MET A 778 -18.64 -23.32 18.34
N TYR A 779 -19.50 -22.53 18.97
CA TYR A 779 -20.94 -22.56 18.74
C TYR A 779 -21.32 -22.17 17.31
N TRP A 780 -20.67 -21.15 16.76
CA TRP A 780 -20.80 -20.76 15.35
C TRP A 780 -20.33 -21.89 14.42
N LEU A 781 -19.10 -22.37 14.59
CA LEU A 781 -18.52 -23.45 13.79
C LEU A 781 -19.39 -24.71 13.81
N ARG A 782 -20.01 -25.01 14.96
CA ARG A 782 -20.93 -26.13 15.08
C ARG A 782 -22.15 -25.99 14.16
N ARG A 783 -22.78 -24.80 14.17
CA ARG A 783 -24.00 -24.48 13.41
C ARG A 783 -23.76 -24.36 11.91
N VAL A 784 -22.64 -23.78 11.50
CA VAL A 784 -22.37 -23.49 10.08
C VAL A 784 -21.58 -24.59 9.38
N ALA A 785 -20.80 -25.38 10.11
CA ALA A 785 -19.95 -26.43 9.55
C ALA A 785 -20.20 -27.81 10.16
N TYR A 786 -20.00 -28.00 11.47
CA TYR A 786 -19.96 -29.35 12.05
C TYR A 786 -21.27 -30.15 11.86
N ASP A 787 -22.41 -29.56 12.21
CA ASP A 787 -23.71 -30.23 12.11
C ASP A 787 -24.20 -30.36 10.65
N ARG A 788 -23.59 -29.60 9.73
CA ARG A 788 -23.93 -29.56 8.30
C ARG A 788 -22.99 -30.40 7.42
N ALA A 789 -21.80 -30.74 7.91
CA ALA A 789 -20.82 -31.53 7.18
C ALA A 789 -21.12 -33.04 7.26
N PRO A 790 -20.74 -33.83 6.23
CA PRO A 790 -20.86 -35.28 6.25
C PRO A 790 -20.08 -35.87 7.44
N LYS A 791 -20.63 -36.92 8.08
CA LYS A 791 -20.12 -37.48 9.36
C LYS A 791 -18.60 -37.74 9.37
N GLY A 792 -18.00 -38.20 8.27
CA GLY A 792 -16.57 -38.48 8.15
C GLY A 792 -15.66 -37.24 8.10
N TYR A 793 -16.16 -36.11 7.60
CA TYR A 793 -15.35 -34.90 7.37
C TYR A 793 -15.62 -33.79 8.39
N ARG A 794 -16.58 -33.97 9.32
CA ARG A 794 -17.02 -32.92 10.26
C ARG A 794 -15.87 -32.22 10.98
N THR A 795 -14.96 -32.99 11.59
CA THR A 795 -13.83 -32.42 12.33
C THR A 795 -12.91 -31.65 11.38
N LEU A 796 -12.47 -32.27 10.28
CA LEU A 796 -11.54 -31.63 9.34
C LEU A 796 -12.14 -30.35 8.73
N SER A 797 -13.40 -30.39 8.28
CA SER A 797 -14.09 -29.22 7.72
C SER A 797 -14.24 -28.09 8.73
N THR A 798 -14.52 -28.40 10.01
CA THR A 798 -14.59 -27.39 11.08
C THR A 798 -13.24 -26.71 11.30
N TYR A 799 -12.15 -27.48 11.38
CA TYR A 799 -10.80 -26.92 11.56
C TYR A 799 -10.34 -26.13 10.33
N LEU A 800 -10.61 -26.62 9.12
CA LEU A 800 -10.27 -25.93 7.88
C LEU A 800 -11.02 -24.59 7.77
N LEU A 801 -12.32 -24.57 8.08
CA LEU A 801 -13.09 -23.33 8.13
C LEU A 801 -12.51 -22.35 9.16
N SER A 802 -12.12 -22.85 10.33
CA SER A 802 -11.46 -22.01 11.34
C SER A 802 -10.15 -21.42 10.81
N ALA A 803 -9.32 -22.21 10.11
CA ALA A 803 -8.08 -21.70 9.50
C ALA A 803 -8.33 -20.57 8.50
N VAL A 804 -9.28 -20.78 7.58
CA VAL A 804 -9.65 -19.79 6.55
C VAL A 804 -10.21 -18.52 7.20
N TRP A 805 -11.00 -18.65 8.27
CA TRP A 805 -11.56 -17.52 9.02
C TRP A 805 -10.48 -16.67 9.72
N HIS A 806 -9.32 -17.22 10.06
CA HIS A 806 -8.21 -16.45 10.63
C HIS A 806 -7.33 -15.75 9.57
N GLY A 807 -7.34 -16.23 8.32
CA GLY A 807 -6.70 -15.59 7.16
C GLY A 807 -5.66 -16.46 6.45
N PHE A 808 -4.62 -15.82 5.89
CA PHE A 808 -3.63 -16.46 5.01
C PHE A 808 -2.26 -16.75 5.64
N PHE A 809 -2.08 -16.41 6.92
CA PHE A 809 -0.85 -16.77 7.62
C PHE A 809 -0.78 -18.30 7.75
N LEU A 810 0.26 -18.89 7.15
CA LEU A 810 0.43 -20.34 7.08
C LEU A 810 0.52 -21.00 8.46
N GLY A 811 0.97 -20.27 9.50
CA GLY A 811 0.96 -20.75 10.88
C GLY A 811 -0.43 -21.13 11.38
N TYR A 812 -1.49 -20.46 10.91
CA TYR A 812 -2.87 -20.83 11.24
C TYR A 812 -3.24 -22.19 10.66
N TYR A 813 -2.97 -22.42 9.38
CA TYR A 813 -3.29 -23.69 8.71
C TYR A 813 -2.57 -24.86 9.35
N VAL A 814 -1.27 -24.70 9.64
CA VAL A 814 -0.47 -25.71 10.34
C VAL A 814 -1.05 -26.00 11.72
N THR A 815 -1.43 -24.96 12.47
CA THR A 815 -2.03 -25.12 13.81
C THR A 815 -3.36 -25.85 13.76
N PHE A 816 -4.29 -25.43 12.90
CA PHE A 816 -5.62 -26.04 12.83
C PHE A 816 -5.57 -27.46 12.25
N LEU A 817 -4.68 -27.73 11.28
CA LEU A 817 -4.48 -29.09 10.78
C LEU A 817 -3.91 -30.01 11.87
N THR A 818 -2.92 -29.52 12.63
CA THR A 818 -2.36 -30.24 13.79
C THR A 818 -3.43 -30.46 14.86
N GLY A 819 -4.26 -29.45 15.14
CA GLY A 819 -5.38 -29.55 16.07
C GLY A 819 -6.45 -30.57 15.63
N ALA A 820 -6.72 -30.68 14.33
CA ALA A 820 -7.61 -31.70 13.79
C ALA A 820 -7.05 -33.11 14.01
N LEU A 821 -5.77 -33.32 13.67
CA LEU A 821 -5.06 -34.58 13.89
C LEU A 821 -5.07 -34.97 15.38
N PHE A 822 -4.74 -34.03 16.26
CA PHE A 822 -4.69 -34.26 17.71
C PHE A 822 -6.06 -34.51 18.32
N THR A 823 -7.13 -33.91 17.79
CA THR A 823 -8.49 -34.18 18.25
C THR A 823 -8.95 -35.59 17.89
N VAL A 824 -8.64 -36.06 16.68
CA VAL A 824 -8.96 -37.43 16.24
C VAL A 824 -8.11 -38.45 17.00
N SER A 825 -6.81 -38.16 17.16
CA SER A 825 -5.90 -38.98 17.95
C SER A 825 -6.35 -39.07 19.41
N ALA A 826 -6.61 -37.95 20.08
CA ALA A 826 -7.06 -37.94 21.48
C ALA A 826 -8.38 -38.71 21.68
N ARG A 827 -9.31 -38.64 20.71
CA ARG A 827 -10.55 -39.43 20.74
C ARG A 827 -10.25 -40.93 20.68
N THR A 828 -9.34 -41.33 19.80
CA THR A 828 -8.94 -42.73 19.60
C THR A 828 -8.24 -43.28 20.85
N ILE A 829 -7.27 -42.52 21.39
CA ILE A 829 -6.58 -42.83 22.65
C ILE A 829 -7.57 -43.00 23.79
N ARG A 830 -8.50 -42.05 23.96
CA ARG A 830 -9.52 -42.11 25.02
C ARG A 830 -10.43 -43.33 24.87
N HIS A 831 -10.74 -43.73 23.64
CA HIS A 831 -11.57 -44.91 23.38
C HIS A 831 -10.84 -46.23 23.68
N CYS A 832 -9.54 -46.29 23.40
CA CYS A 832 -8.72 -47.50 23.57
C CYS A 832 -8.16 -47.68 24.99
N LEU A 833 -7.78 -46.58 25.65
CA LEU A 833 -7.02 -46.62 26.91
C LEU A 833 -7.83 -46.24 28.15
N ARG A 834 -8.76 -45.28 28.06
CA ARG A 834 -9.40 -44.69 29.27
C ARG A 834 -9.99 -45.76 30.20
N TRP A 835 -10.72 -46.71 29.64
CA TRP A 835 -11.41 -47.77 30.40
C TRP A 835 -10.44 -48.66 31.19
N ARG A 836 -9.21 -48.84 30.71
CA ARG A 836 -8.16 -49.63 31.38
C ARG A 836 -7.67 -48.98 32.67
N PHE A 837 -7.78 -47.66 32.79
CA PHE A 837 -7.40 -46.88 33.97
C PHE A 837 -8.57 -46.60 34.93
N GLN A 838 -9.79 -47.06 34.64
CA GLN A 838 -10.95 -46.83 35.51
C GLN A 838 -11.11 -47.91 36.61
N ARG A 839 -10.16 -48.83 36.77
CA ARG A 839 -10.26 -49.97 37.71
C ARG A 839 -10.15 -49.57 39.19
N ASN A 840 -9.36 -48.54 39.50
CA ASN A 840 -9.14 -48.04 40.86
C ASN A 840 -9.07 -46.51 40.83
N GLU A 841 -9.47 -45.86 41.92
CA GLU A 841 -9.38 -44.41 42.08
C GLU A 841 -7.96 -43.88 41.86
N PHE A 842 -6.94 -44.60 42.36
CA PHE A 842 -5.53 -44.23 42.12
C PHE A 842 -5.20 -44.19 40.63
N LEU A 843 -5.56 -45.23 39.87
CA LEU A 843 -5.32 -45.31 38.41
C LEU A 843 -6.09 -44.23 37.66
N ARG A 844 -7.31 -43.90 38.11
CA ARG A 844 -8.12 -42.81 37.54
C ARG A 844 -7.41 -41.47 37.73
N ARG A 845 -6.99 -41.15 38.95
CA ARG A 845 -6.27 -39.90 39.27
C ARG A 845 -4.93 -39.81 38.52
N PHE A 846 -4.21 -40.92 38.41
CA PHE A 846 -2.97 -41.00 37.63
C PHE A 846 -3.21 -40.73 36.14
N TYR A 847 -4.24 -41.34 35.55
CA TYR A 847 -4.63 -41.08 34.16
C TYR A 847 -5.05 -39.63 33.94
N ASP A 848 -5.79 -39.03 34.87
CA ASP A 848 -6.21 -37.63 34.81
C ASP A 848 -4.99 -36.69 34.87
N LEU A 849 -4.02 -36.95 35.77
CA LEU A 849 -2.76 -36.19 35.82
C LEU A 849 -1.95 -36.33 34.52
N LEU A 850 -1.84 -37.55 34.00
CA LEU A 850 -1.11 -37.81 32.75
C LEU A 850 -1.77 -37.10 31.56
N THR A 851 -3.09 -37.22 31.42
CA THR A 851 -3.84 -36.58 30.33
C THR A 851 -3.85 -35.06 30.44
N PHE A 852 -3.86 -34.51 31.66
CA PHE A 852 -3.63 -33.09 31.90
C PHE A 852 -2.28 -32.64 31.32
N ILE A 853 -1.17 -33.26 31.74
CA ILE A 853 0.18 -32.89 31.29
C ILE A 853 0.29 -32.99 29.76
N VAL A 854 -0.15 -34.11 29.18
CA VAL A 854 -0.12 -34.35 27.73
C VAL A 854 -0.97 -33.32 26.98
N THR A 855 -2.15 -32.98 27.49
CA THR A 855 -3.03 -31.97 26.87
C THR A 855 -2.36 -30.59 26.84
N LYS A 856 -1.66 -30.20 27.90
CA LYS A 856 -0.96 -28.91 27.95
C LYS A 856 0.22 -28.86 26.99
N ILE A 857 1.02 -29.91 26.94
CA ILE A 857 2.16 -29.99 26.01
C ILE A 857 1.65 -29.98 24.56
N THR A 858 0.64 -30.80 24.23
CA THR A 858 0.08 -30.88 22.87
C THR A 858 -0.61 -29.58 22.45
N LEU A 859 -1.29 -28.89 23.36
CA LEU A 859 -1.86 -27.56 23.09
C LEU A 859 -0.77 -26.53 22.80
N SER A 860 0.24 -26.43 23.66
CA SER A 860 1.36 -25.49 23.45
C SER A 860 2.10 -25.78 22.14
N TYR A 861 2.32 -27.05 21.84
CA TYR A 861 2.92 -27.50 20.59
C TYR A 861 2.06 -27.12 19.37
N ALA A 862 0.77 -27.44 19.40
CA ALA A 862 -0.13 -27.15 18.28
C ALA A 862 -0.30 -25.63 18.06
N ALA A 863 -0.37 -24.84 19.14
CA ALA A 863 -0.65 -23.41 19.08
C ALA A 863 0.59 -22.52 18.79
N TYR A 864 1.81 -23.04 18.94
CA TYR A 864 3.02 -22.24 18.72
C TYR A 864 3.10 -21.60 17.32
N PRO A 865 2.85 -22.32 16.21
CA PRO A 865 2.83 -21.70 14.89
C PRO A 865 1.73 -20.64 14.70
N PHE A 866 0.61 -20.75 15.40
CA PHE A 866 -0.47 -19.75 15.36
C PHE A 866 0.01 -18.42 15.94
N VAL A 867 0.73 -18.47 17.06
CA VAL A 867 1.29 -17.27 17.72
C VAL A 867 2.39 -16.65 16.85
N MET A 868 3.22 -17.49 16.22
CA MET A 868 4.31 -17.02 15.35
C MET A 868 3.86 -16.47 14.00
N LEU A 869 2.62 -16.78 13.56
CA LEU A 869 2.01 -16.42 12.28
C LEU A 869 2.72 -17.03 11.05
N HIS A 870 4.05 -16.85 10.95
CA HIS A 870 4.89 -17.28 9.85
C HIS A 870 5.25 -18.77 9.94
N LEU A 871 5.36 -19.41 8.77
CA LEU A 871 5.67 -20.83 8.67
C LEU A 871 7.09 -21.16 9.14
N GLY A 872 8.06 -20.28 8.89
CA GLY A 872 9.48 -20.51 9.20
C GLY A 872 9.74 -20.86 10.68
N PRO A 873 9.40 -19.97 11.64
CA PRO A 873 9.56 -20.25 13.06
C PRO A 873 8.78 -21.49 13.53
N GLY A 874 7.55 -21.68 13.03
CA GLY A 874 6.71 -22.82 13.38
C GLY A 874 7.28 -24.16 12.92
N LEU A 875 7.78 -24.24 11.68
CA LEU A 875 8.43 -25.46 11.16
C LEU A 875 9.79 -25.69 11.81
N TYR A 876 10.55 -24.64 12.08
CA TYR A 876 11.81 -24.76 12.82
C TYR A 876 11.57 -25.38 14.19
N PHE A 877 10.55 -24.90 14.91
CA PHE A 877 10.11 -25.45 16.19
C PHE A 877 9.69 -26.93 16.06
N TYR A 878 8.86 -27.27 15.07
CA TYR A 878 8.45 -28.66 14.85
C TYR A 878 9.61 -29.59 14.49
N ARG A 879 10.55 -29.12 13.67
CA ARG A 879 11.78 -29.85 13.32
C ARG A 879 12.67 -30.05 14.54
N HIS A 880 12.78 -29.05 15.42
CA HIS A 880 13.55 -29.19 16.65
C HIS A 880 12.96 -30.26 17.57
N MET A 881 11.64 -30.39 17.59
CA MET A 881 10.95 -31.50 18.28
C MET A 881 10.83 -32.77 17.42
N TYR A 882 11.54 -32.87 16.30
CA TYR A 882 11.53 -34.00 15.37
C TYR A 882 10.13 -34.44 14.90
N PHE A 883 9.15 -33.54 14.90
CA PHE A 883 7.73 -33.87 14.65
C PHE A 883 7.20 -35.00 15.54
N CYS A 884 7.80 -35.22 16.72
CA CYS A 884 7.54 -36.40 17.55
C CYS A 884 6.05 -36.56 17.89
N LEU A 885 5.37 -35.47 18.25
CA LEU A 885 3.95 -35.49 18.59
C LEU A 885 3.03 -35.76 17.38
N HIS A 886 3.42 -35.37 16.16
CA HIS A 886 2.69 -35.77 14.96
C HIS A 886 2.80 -37.28 14.72
N PHE A 887 4.01 -37.84 14.85
CA PHE A 887 4.20 -39.28 14.72
C PHE A 887 3.44 -40.06 15.79
N VAL A 888 3.50 -39.64 17.07
CA VAL A 888 2.70 -40.24 18.14
C VAL A 888 1.20 -40.17 17.82
N ALA A 889 0.72 -39.04 17.31
CA ALA A 889 -0.69 -38.90 16.95
C ALA A 889 -1.11 -39.83 15.79
N LEU A 890 -0.27 -40.00 14.78
CA LEU A 890 -0.53 -40.92 13.66
C LEU A 890 -0.50 -42.39 14.11
N ILE A 891 0.49 -42.78 14.91
CA ILE A 891 0.59 -44.11 15.53
C ILE A 891 -0.66 -44.39 16.37
N ALA A 892 -1.12 -43.42 17.15
CA ALA A 892 -2.31 -43.54 17.98
C ALA A 892 -3.61 -43.71 17.18
N ILE A 893 -3.67 -43.21 15.94
CA ILE A 893 -4.85 -43.39 15.08
C ILE A 893 -4.82 -44.76 14.38
N PHE A 894 -3.67 -45.16 13.83
CA PHE A 894 -3.59 -46.33 12.95
C PHE A 894 -3.18 -47.63 13.66
N LEU A 895 -2.29 -47.55 14.67
CA LEU A 895 -1.71 -48.73 15.33
C LEU A 895 -2.34 -49.01 16.69
N LEU A 896 -2.66 -47.98 17.48
CA LEU A 896 -3.21 -48.18 18.83
C LEU A 896 -4.53 -48.98 18.84
N PRO A 897 -5.50 -48.77 17.93
CA PRO A 897 -6.71 -49.61 17.92
C PRO A 897 -6.44 -51.08 17.60
N ARG A 898 -5.32 -51.38 16.92
CA ARG A 898 -4.90 -52.76 16.60
C ARG A 898 -4.18 -53.42 17.78
N ILE A 899 -3.34 -52.67 18.48
CA ILE A 899 -2.53 -53.16 19.61
C ILE A 899 -3.36 -53.24 20.90
N SER A 900 -4.23 -52.25 21.11
CA SER A 900 -5.07 -52.12 22.31
C SER A 900 -6.48 -51.75 21.88
N PRO A 901 -7.32 -52.74 21.53
CA PRO A 901 -8.65 -52.46 21.01
C PRO A 901 -9.51 -51.70 22.03
N PRO A 902 -10.48 -50.92 21.53
CA PRO A 902 -11.45 -50.23 22.37
C PRO A 902 -12.29 -51.23 23.16
N GLU A 903 -12.88 -50.75 24.26
CA GLU A 903 -13.81 -51.53 25.08
C GLU A 903 -14.96 -52.05 24.21
N SER A 904 -15.18 -53.37 24.21
CA SER A 904 -16.38 -53.97 23.63
C SER A 904 -17.58 -53.46 24.42
N LYS A 905 -18.36 -52.54 23.85
CA LYS A 905 -19.65 -52.21 24.46
C LYS A 905 -20.44 -53.52 24.58
N PRO A 906 -20.93 -53.91 25.77
CA PRO A 906 -21.90 -54.99 25.84
C PRO A 906 -23.06 -54.59 24.93
N ILE A 907 -23.44 -55.48 24.03
CA ILE A 907 -24.67 -55.35 23.25
C ILE A 907 -25.75 -55.08 24.29
N ARG A 908 -26.32 -53.88 24.30
CA ARG A 908 -27.62 -53.68 24.93
C ARG A 908 -28.55 -54.53 24.10
N ILE A 909 -28.75 -55.77 24.52
CA ILE A 909 -29.93 -56.53 24.14
C ILE A 909 -31.05 -55.71 24.78
N GLU A 910 -31.61 -54.78 24.02
CA GLU A 910 -32.98 -54.35 24.31
C GLU A 910 -33.76 -55.64 24.40
N TYR A 911 -34.22 -55.96 25.61
CA TYR A 911 -35.22 -56.99 25.82
C TYR A 911 -36.39 -56.62 24.91
N ILE A 912 -36.46 -57.25 23.73
CA ILE A 912 -37.71 -57.43 23.01
C ILE A 912 -38.46 -58.51 23.80
N GLY A 913 -38.92 -58.12 24.99
CA GLY A 913 -39.68 -58.93 25.93
C GLY A 913 -41.02 -58.27 26.13
N ASP A 914 -41.87 -58.38 25.11
CA ASP A 914 -43.32 -58.60 25.24
C ASP A 914 -43.95 -58.61 23.85
N MET A 915 -43.70 -59.69 23.10
CA MET A 915 -44.44 -59.99 21.87
C MET A 915 -44.85 -61.47 21.82
N LYS A 916 -45.30 -62.00 22.97
CA LYS A 916 -46.02 -63.29 23.08
C LYS A 916 -47.46 -63.10 23.59
N LYS A 917 -48.17 -62.12 23.04
CA LYS A 917 -49.63 -61.97 23.24
C LYS A 917 -50.43 -61.73 21.94
N SER A 918 -49.97 -62.24 20.81
CA SER A 918 -50.80 -62.34 19.61
C SER A 918 -50.44 -63.56 18.74
N LEU A 919 -50.56 -64.73 19.35
CA LEU A 919 -51.16 -65.94 18.77
C LEU A 919 -52.21 -66.37 19.79
#